data_AF-A0A315XBS7-F1
#
_entry.id   AF-A0A315XBS7-F1
#
_cell.length_a   1.000
_cell.length_b   1.000
_cell.length_c   1.000
_cell.angle_alpha   90.00
_cell.angle_beta   90.00
_cell.angle_gamma   90.00
#
_symmetry.space_group_name_H-M   'P 1'
#
loop_
_entity.id
_entity.type
_entity.pdbx_description
1 polymer ?
#
loop_
_entity_poly.entity_id
_entity_poly.type
_entity_poly.pdbx_seq_one_letter_code
_entity_poly.pdbx_strand_id
1 'polypeptide(L)'
;MENKMIKILTFLILAIIFTTPVTAGDLTKSEIRGAIYDEISSPNNTTLLWKVNKFTGFFYPVGEISETLRIDQTASNLTGSGEIHKAKLLYNTSWKSQKYLVFSEKGKKVENGLEYNDSFGTFTKNSRGGYYARIYWFGDLYVAVNGKANRLARLIKEQEKEEKQIVELGTTWEFGEGYSLKVEAVDTKVSPRQAWLSLSRDGKTLNEKIVNEGEVYTYVEKSLKDELDVPVFTTYVESIFSGNEEKAAFVQLRYTWLISQDILEIEEEDNYGIFEVKDAEKNYLLLYNNDKSISLDQNSIIDLANGTKFGSYNTTLIWDLKNFSDFWYNTSLEESNENLTINQPASNLTASSRDIQANNLIYVTSRVSKKYAVFGEKGKKVENGFEYNDTTRTFSGNITGGYYAGIGWFGDLYVALNGKANKLARLLIDQGASRKTLTNGETWDLGEDYSLTVNEIDAKVTPRQAHLVFSRNGNKLEDKIVTEGTVYTYVQKNLAGETDVPVFVTFVDSIFSGNTSAKIQVRYTWFISQNATEIKVGDEFGELKVKVANKDYLRLSNNDKINLEKDKDVDIGGGIKFRVEDNSNALRFYPFVEHTIKALSQEIVDAKSATPTITTIPANTNTSDITSIPAILQTSGPKPSLTSAITVALTDARTSEPSGTSASTTAVPQNWYLVLGATLGLITTGYLLSRKK
;
A
#
# COMPACT_ATOMS: atom_id res chain seq x y z
N MET A 1 -16.56 -8.63 -72.99
CA MET A 1 -17.18 -7.31 -72.73
C MET A 1 -17.38 -7.24 -71.23
N GLU A 2 -16.49 -6.59 -70.47
CA GLU A 2 -16.46 -5.13 -70.23
C GLU A 2 -17.78 -4.61 -69.65
N ASN A 3 -17.87 -3.72 -68.66
CA ASN A 3 -16.96 -3.12 -67.69
C ASN A 3 -17.87 -2.25 -66.78
N LYS A 4 -17.46 -2.04 -65.51
CA LYS A 4 -17.69 -0.83 -64.67
C LYS A 4 -19.09 -0.40 -64.15
N MET A 5 -19.09 -0.32 -62.80
CA MET A 5 -19.48 0.80 -61.91
C MET A 5 -20.90 1.38 -61.91
N ILE A 6 -21.49 1.50 -60.71
CA ILE A 6 -21.70 2.78 -59.98
C ILE A 6 -22.02 2.51 -58.49
N LYS A 7 -21.51 3.42 -57.65
CA LYS A 7 -21.50 3.50 -56.18
C LYS A 7 -22.86 3.90 -55.58
N ILE A 8 -23.00 3.73 -54.24
CA ILE A 8 -23.67 4.60 -53.21
C ILE A 8 -24.14 3.66 -52.08
N LEU A 9 -24.02 3.89 -50.77
CA LEU A 9 -23.28 4.81 -49.88
C LEU A 9 -23.68 4.32 -48.47
N THR A 10 -22.83 3.58 -47.77
CA THR A 10 -23.11 3.19 -46.37
C THR A 10 -22.49 4.22 -45.44
N PHE A 11 -23.33 5.06 -44.85
CA PHE A 11 -22.94 5.98 -43.78
C PHE A 11 -22.55 5.17 -42.54
N LEU A 12 -21.26 5.02 -42.26
CA LEU A 12 -20.76 4.66 -40.95
C LEU A 12 -20.43 5.96 -40.21
N ILE A 13 -21.33 6.38 -39.33
CA ILE A 13 -21.09 7.51 -38.41
C ILE A 13 -20.03 7.03 -37.42
N LEU A 14 -18.77 7.40 -37.69
CA LEU A 14 -17.68 7.30 -36.74
C LEU A 14 -17.86 8.44 -35.74
N ALA A 15 -18.32 8.11 -34.53
CA ALA A 15 -18.35 9.05 -33.42
C ALA A 15 -16.91 9.47 -33.10
N ILE A 16 -16.54 10.67 -33.56
CA ILE A 16 -15.32 11.37 -33.19
C ILE A 16 -15.47 11.71 -31.71
N ILE A 17 -14.81 10.95 -30.84
CA ILE A 17 -14.62 11.34 -29.44
C ILE A 17 -13.63 12.51 -29.47
N PHE A 18 -14.17 13.73 -29.47
CA PHE A 18 -13.41 14.90 -29.06
C PHE A 18 -13.06 14.67 -27.59
N THR A 19 -11.82 14.26 -27.32
CA THR A 19 -11.25 14.34 -25.97
C THR A 19 -11.08 15.82 -25.66
N THR A 20 -12.09 16.42 -25.03
CA THR A 20 -11.86 17.68 -24.32
C THR A 20 -10.75 17.44 -23.31
N PRO A 21 -9.80 18.38 -23.14
CA PRO A 21 -8.76 18.23 -22.13
C PRO A 21 -9.43 17.97 -20.78
N VAL A 22 -9.05 16.86 -20.15
CA VAL A 22 -9.43 16.55 -18.78
C VAL A 22 -9.03 17.76 -17.95
N THR A 23 -10.03 18.52 -17.51
CA THR A 23 -9.84 19.53 -16.48
C THR A 23 -9.28 18.76 -15.28
N ALA A 24 -8.10 19.16 -14.79
CA ALA A 24 -7.42 18.52 -13.68
C ALA A 24 -8.41 18.36 -12.51
N GLY A 25 -8.95 17.15 -12.37
CA GLY A 25 -9.75 16.78 -11.22
C GLY A 25 -8.83 16.79 -10.00
N ASP A 26 -9.30 17.35 -8.90
CA ASP A 26 -8.58 17.53 -7.64
C ASP A 26 -7.69 16.31 -7.33
N LEU A 27 -6.39 16.47 -7.60
CA LEU A 27 -5.37 15.54 -7.15
C LEU A 27 -5.44 15.50 -5.63
N THR A 28 -5.78 14.34 -5.07
CA THR A 28 -5.63 14.08 -3.64
C THR A 28 -4.14 14.24 -3.30
N LYS A 29 -3.75 15.39 -2.77
CA LYS A 29 -2.37 15.66 -2.34
C LYS A 29 -2.00 14.65 -1.25
N SER A 30 -1.07 13.75 -1.54
CA SER A 30 -0.46 12.87 -0.54
C SER A 30 0.66 13.63 0.18
N GLU A 31 0.61 13.67 1.51
CA GLU A 31 1.68 14.26 2.33
C GLU A 31 2.72 13.17 2.69
N ILE A 32 3.99 13.43 2.39
CA ILE A 32 5.11 12.60 2.86
C ILE A 32 5.74 13.31 4.06
N ARG A 33 5.80 12.63 5.21
CA ARG A 33 6.30 13.22 6.46
C ARG A 33 7.71 12.75 6.81
N GLY A 34 8.50 13.66 7.39
CA GLY A 34 9.77 13.34 8.00
C GLY A 34 9.63 12.82 9.43
N ALA A 35 10.74 12.34 9.98
CA ALA A 35 10.91 11.99 11.37
C ALA A 35 10.57 13.20 12.23
N ILE A 36 9.76 12.95 13.26
CA ILE A 36 9.35 13.96 14.22
C ILE A 36 10.55 14.28 15.11
N TYR A 37 10.79 15.57 15.31
CA TYR A 37 11.64 16.03 16.41
C TYR A 37 10.77 16.22 17.65
N ASP A 38 11.16 15.59 18.75
CA ASP A 38 10.54 15.71 20.06
C ASP A 38 11.60 16.09 21.09
N GLU A 39 11.33 17.17 21.83
CA GLU A 39 12.18 17.73 22.87
C GLU A 39 12.45 16.72 24.00
N ILE A 40 11.48 15.86 24.33
CA ILE A 40 11.58 14.93 25.47
C ILE A 40 12.57 13.80 25.18
N SER A 41 12.66 13.39 23.92
CA SER A 41 13.49 12.26 23.48
C SER A 41 14.88 12.67 22.97
N SER A 42 15.15 13.98 22.87
CA SER A 42 16.37 14.52 22.26
C SER A 42 17.26 15.20 23.31
N PRO A 43 18.48 14.69 23.57
CA PRO A 43 19.36 15.27 24.60
C PRO A 43 19.75 16.72 24.28
N ASN A 44 20.01 17.50 25.33
CA ASN A 44 20.58 18.85 25.20
C ASN A 44 21.82 18.80 24.28
N ASN A 45 21.88 19.69 23.27
CA ASN A 45 22.95 19.81 22.27
C ASN A 45 22.85 18.92 21.00
N THR A 46 21.68 18.36 20.68
CA THR A 46 21.48 17.73 19.36
C THR A 46 21.27 18.75 18.25
N THR A 47 22.04 18.64 17.16
CA THR A 47 21.75 19.30 15.88
C THR A 47 20.56 18.61 15.20
N LEU A 48 19.54 19.38 14.80
CA LEU A 48 18.38 18.82 14.09
C LEU A 48 18.71 18.71 12.62
N LEU A 49 18.68 17.49 12.09
CA LEU A 49 19.13 17.17 10.75
C LEU A 49 18.21 16.13 10.13
N TRP A 50 17.50 16.54 9.10
CA TRP A 50 16.73 15.67 8.23
C TRP A 50 17.57 15.34 7.00
N LYS A 51 17.72 14.05 6.80
CA LYS A 51 18.35 13.38 5.67
C LYS A 51 17.36 12.33 5.18
N VAL A 52 17.66 11.64 4.09
CA VAL A 52 16.81 10.57 3.54
C VAL A 52 16.31 9.53 4.56
N ASN A 53 17.12 9.14 5.55
CA ASN A 53 16.72 8.19 6.60
C ASN A 53 15.75 8.77 7.65
N LYS A 54 15.65 10.11 7.70
CA LYS A 54 14.77 10.86 8.60
C LYS A 54 13.73 11.67 7.82
N PHE A 55 13.70 11.62 6.50
CA PHE A 55 12.67 12.26 5.69
C PHE A 55 12.59 11.57 4.33
N THR A 56 11.56 10.73 4.16
CA THR A 56 11.35 9.93 2.94
C THR A 56 10.93 10.77 1.73
N GLY A 57 10.60 12.05 1.94
CA GLY A 57 10.43 13.03 0.85
C GLY A 57 11.75 13.41 0.17
N PHE A 58 12.90 13.20 0.83
CA PHE A 58 14.19 13.22 0.16
C PHE A 58 14.44 11.84 -0.46
N PHE A 59 14.86 11.81 -1.72
CA PHE A 59 14.96 10.55 -2.47
C PHE A 59 16.27 9.79 -2.24
N TYR A 60 16.23 8.46 -2.36
CA TYR A 60 17.37 7.55 -2.21
C TYR A 60 17.64 6.71 -3.47
N PRO A 61 18.86 6.75 -4.02
CA PRO A 61 19.50 5.58 -4.59
C PRO A 61 20.72 5.21 -3.74
N VAL A 62 20.63 4.09 -3.04
CA VAL A 62 21.68 3.35 -2.30
C VAL A 62 23.04 4.03 -2.17
N GLY A 63 23.33 4.58 -0.98
CA GLY A 63 24.69 4.78 -0.47
C GLY A 63 24.99 6.15 0.13
N GLU A 64 24.53 7.25 -0.49
CA GLU A 64 24.93 8.61 -0.06
C GLU A 64 23.84 9.67 -0.19
N ILE A 65 23.99 10.72 0.61
CA ILE A 65 23.03 11.80 0.90
C ILE A 65 23.16 12.89 -0.17
N SER A 66 22.10 13.18 -0.93
CA SER A 66 22.05 14.32 -1.86
C SER A 66 21.47 15.56 -1.19
N GLU A 67 20.39 15.44 -0.41
CA GLU A 67 19.69 16.55 0.24
C GLU A 67 19.78 16.47 1.78
N THR A 68 19.90 17.64 2.41
CA THR A 68 19.81 17.78 3.86
C THR A 68 19.05 19.04 4.24
N LEU A 69 18.19 18.94 5.25
CA LEU A 69 17.59 20.09 5.93
C LEU A 69 18.07 20.09 7.38
N ARG A 70 18.65 21.20 7.84
CA ARG A 70 19.30 21.31 9.15
C ARG A 70 18.82 22.56 9.89
N ILE A 71 18.55 22.41 11.18
CA ILE A 71 18.45 23.55 12.10
C ILE A 71 19.77 23.65 12.88
N ASP A 72 20.51 24.73 12.65
CA ASP A 72 21.78 25.06 13.30
C ASP A 72 21.59 25.90 14.57
N GLN A 73 20.63 25.49 15.37
CA GLN A 73 20.40 25.93 16.74
C GLN A 73 20.40 24.70 17.65
N THR A 74 20.82 24.88 18.89
CA THR A 74 20.66 23.84 19.89
C THR A 74 19.18 23.65 20.20
N ALA A 75 18.80 22.41 20.50
CA ALA A 75 17.48 22.03 21.01
C ALA A 75 16.96 23.01 22.09
N SER A 76 17.81 23.34 23.08
CA SER A 76 17.47 24.26 24.17
C SER A 76 17.16 25.69 23.74
N ASN A 77 17.83 26.18 22.69
CA ASN A 77 17.60 27.53 22.18
C ASN A 77 16.34 27.58 21.32
N LEU A 78 16.03 26.50 20.60
CA LEU A 78 14.80 26.37 19.83
C LEU A 78 13.57 26.27 20.74
N THR A 79 13.68 25.55 21.86
CA THR A 79 12.55 25.36 22.80
C THR A 79 12.32 26.57 23.68
N GLY A 80 13.38 27.31 24.01
CA GLY A 80 13.27 28.58 24.73
C GLY A 80 12.67 29.74 23.91
N SER A 81 12.91 29.77 22.58
CA SER A 81 12.40 30.85 21.71
C SER A 81 11.06 30.53 21.05
N GLY A 82 10.77 29.25 20.77
CA GLY A 82 9.67 28.87 19.89
C GLY A 82 9.88 29.28 18.44
N GLU A 83 11.09 29.70 18.05
CA GLU A 83 11.40 30.18 16.71
C GLU A 83 12.75 29.66 16.20
N ILE A 84 12.82 29.29 14.93
CA ILE A 84 14.10 29.10 14.23
C ILE A 84 14.66 30.49 13.90
N HIS A 85 15.85 30.83 14.40
CA HIS A 85 16.39 32.18 14.21
C HIS A 85 16.84 32.42 12.76
N LYS A 86 17.07 33.70 12.44
CA LYS A 86 17.71 34.15 11.20
C LYS A 86 18.97 33.32 10.89
N ALA A 87 19.11 32.85 9.65
CA ALA A 87 20.25 32.07 9.16
C ALA A 87 20.51 30.73 9.87
N LYS A 88 19.50 30.15 10.52
CA LYS A 88 19.61 28.90 11.29
C LYS A 88 18.89 27.70 10.69
N LEU A 89 18.00 27.88 9.72
CA LEU A 89 17.52 26.80 8.88
C LEU A 89 18.37 26.75 7.62
N LEU A 90 19.00 25.62 7.36
CA LEU A 90 19.84 25.38 6.18
C LEU A 90 19.27 24.23 5.35
N TYR A 91 19.11 24.45 4.05
CA TYR A 91 18.86 23.41 3.07
C TYR A 91 20.10 23.28 2.19
N ASN A 92 20.60 22.06 2.02
CA ASN A 92 21.77 21.78 1.19
C ASN A 92 21.46 20.64 0.23
N THR A 93 21.87 20.80 -1.03
CA THR A 93 21.79 19.72 -2.02
C THR A 93 23.08 19.60 -2.84
N SER A 94 23.41 18.39 -3.26
CA SER A 94 24.57 18.11 -4.12
C SER A 94 24.23 17.03 -5.15
N TRP A 95 24.84 17.12 -6.33
CA TRP A 95 24.65 16.09 -7.34
C TRP A 95 25.42 14.81 -6.98
N LYS A 96 24.95 13.68 -7.51
CA LYS A 96 25.64 12.39 -7.51
C LYS A 96 25.83 11.89 -8.93
N SER A 97 26.87 11.10 -9.12
CA SER A 97 27.10 10.50 -10.42
C SER A 97 26.13 9.37 -10.69
N GLN A 98 25.64 9.32 -11.93
CA GLN A 98 24.73 8.28 -12.39
C GLN A 98 25.19 7.80 -13.76
N LYS A 99 25.24 6.48 -13.94
CA LYS A 99 25.55 5.87 -15.24
C LYS A 99 24.32 5.96 -16.13
N TYR A 100 24.52 6.29 -17.40
CA TYR A 100 23.51 6.02 -18.42
C TYR A 100 23.30 4.50 -18.51
N LEU A 101 22.05 4.05 -18.65
CA LEU A 101 21.77 2.62 -18.77
C LEU A 101 22.43 1.99 -20.00
N VAL A 102 22.53 2.73 -21.11
CA VAL A 102 23.24 2.25 -22.31
C VAL A 102 24.73 1.99 -22.04
N PHE A 103 25.33 2.74 -21.11
CA PHE A 103 26.70 2.54 -20.69
C PHE A 103 26.84 1.34 -19.76
N SER A 104 25.99 1.21 -18.73
CA SER A 104 26.05 0.08 -17.80
C SER A 104 25.66 -1.25 -18.45
N GLU A 105 24.71 -1.26 -19.38
CA GLU A 105 24.15 -2.48 -19.98
C GLU A 105 24.87 -2.90 -21.27
N LYS A 106 25.39 -1.95 -22.06
CA LYS A 106 26.01 -2.22 -23.37
C LYS A 106 27.47 -1.76 -23.47
N GLY A 107 28.01 -1.10 -22.44
CA GLY A 107 29.36 -0.51 -22.48
C GLY A 107 29.50 0.65 -23.47
N LYS A 108 28.40 1.18 -24.00
CA LYS A 108 28.43 2.26 -25.01
C LYS A 108 28.36 3.61 -24.32
N LYS A 109 29.29 4.52 -24.67
CA LYS A 109 29.32 5.89 -24.15
C LYS A 109 28.37 6.81 -24.94
N VAL A 110 27.84 7.81 -24.24
CA VAL A 110 27.00 8.89 -24.77
C VAL A 110 27.89 10.04 -25.24
N GLU A 111 27.59 10.59 -26.41
CA GLU A 111 28.30 11.74 -26.97
C GLU A 111 28.18 12.95 -26.03
N ASN A 112 29.31 13.58 -25.68
CA ASN A 112 29.41 14.63 -24.66
C ASN A 112 28.84 14.28 -23.27
N GLY A 113 28.63 12.99 -22.99
CA GLY A 113 28.38 12.52 -21.63
C GLY A 113 29.57 12.80 -20.71
N LEU A 114 29.33 12.79 -19.40
CA LEU A 114 30.37 13.05 -18.41
C LEU A 114 31.20 11.80 -18.13
N GLU A 115 32.45 12.01 -17.74
CA GLU A 115 33.29 11.02 -17.08
C GLU A 115 33.39 11.36 -15.59
N TYR A 116 33.17 10.36 -14.74
CA TYR A 116 33.23 10.52 -13.30
C TYR A 116 34.54 9.97 -12.75
N ASN A 117 35.20 10.77 -11.92
CA ASN A 117 36.39 10.35 -11.20
C ASN A 117 36.04 10.09 -9.73
N ASP A 118 35.92 8.81 -9.36
CA ASP A 118 35.56 8.37 -8.01
C ASP A 118 36.52 8.91 -6.94
N SER A 119 37.82 9.03 -7.26
CA SER A 119 38.85 9.45 -6.31
C SER A 119 38.74 10.93 -5.90
N PHE A 120 38.20 11.76 -6.79
CA PHE A 120 38.08 13.20 -6.56
C PHE A 120 36.63 13.66 -6.44
N GLY A 121 35.65 12.78 -6.68
CA GLY A 121 34.23 13.13 -6.65
C GLY A 121 33.87 14.21 -7.68
N THR A 122 34.55 14.23 -8.83
CA THR A 122 34.38 15.29 -9.84
C THR A 122 34.01 14.73 -11.21
N PHE A 123 33.31 15.56 -11.97
CA PHE A 123 33.04 15.32 -13.38
C PHE A 123 34.02 16.04 -14.29
N THR A 124 34.44 15.34 -15.33
CA THR A 124 35.11 15.92 -16.49
C THR A 124 34.24 15.74 -17.73
N LYS A 125 34.22 16.76 -18.59
CA LYS A 125 33.59 16.69 -19.89
C LYS A 125 34.55 16.03 -20.86
N ASN A 126 34.09 15.00 -21.58
CA ASN A 126 34.84 14.32 -22.63
C ASN A 126 33.95 14.23 -23.88
N SER A 127 34.55 14.05 -25.05
CA SER A 127 33.85 13.80 -26.32
C SER A 127 32.81 12.68 -26.23
N ARG A 128 33.04 11.68 -25.36
CA ARG A 128 32.06 10.66 -24.99
C ARG A 128 32.26 10.25 -23.54
N GLY A 129 31.17 10.15 -22.78
CA GLY A 129 31.18 9.74 -21.38
C GLY A 129 30.08 8.74 -21.04
N GLY A 130 30.21 8.13 -19.86
CA GLY A 130 29.30 7.10 -19.37
C GLY A 130 28.30 7.58 -18.33
N TYR A 131 28.40 8.85 -17.91
CA TYR A 131 27.73 9.36 -16.73
C TYR A 131 26.98 10.67 -17.00
N TYR A 132 26.00 10.95 -16.14
CA TYR A 132 25.38 12.25 -15.96
C TYR A 132 25.28 12.57 -14.46
N ALA A 133 25.06 13.84 -14.14
CA ALA A 133 24.97 14.33 -12.77
C ALA A 133 23.50 14.41 -12.34
N ARG A 134 23.09 13.56 -11.39
CA ARG A 134 21.73 13.51 -10.87
C ARG A 134 21.65 14.33 -9.58
N ILE A 135 20.69 15.24 -9.47
CA ILE A 135 20.54 16.12 -8.30
C ILE A 135 19.07 16.25 -7.94
N TYR A 136 18.78 16.37 -6.65
CA TYR A 136 17.42 16.60 -6.16
C TYR A 136 17.27 18.04 -5.69
N TRP A 137 16.13 18.63 -6.00
CA TRP A 137 15.79 20.00 -5.66
C TRP A 137 14.42 20.01 -4.99
N PHE A 138 14.44 20.08 -3.65
CA PHE A 138 13.24 20.02 -2.80
C PHE A 138 12.42 18.75 -3.03
N GLY A 139 13.09 17.61 -3.14
CA GLY A 139 12.49 16.29 -3.37
C GLY A 139 12.26 15.94 -4.84
N ASP A 140 12.29 16.90 -5.76
CA ASP A 140 12.11 16.67 -7.19
C ASP A 140 13.44 16.34 -7.88
N LEU A 141 13.40 15.42 -8.85
CA LEU A 141 14.57 14.93 -9.57
C LEU A 141 14.95 15.82 -10.77
N TYR A 142 16.20 16.26 -10.78
CA TYR A 142 16.82 17.04 -11.84
C TYR A 142 18.16 16.43 -12.30
N VAL A 143 18.65 16.95 -13.42
CA VAL A 143 19.98 16.70 -13.96
C VAL A 143 20.78 18.00 -13.88
N ALA A 144 21.93 17.96 -13.20
CA ALA A 144 22.88 19.05 -13.18
C ALA A 144 23.60 19.10 -14.53
N VAL A 145 23.28 20.09 -15.36
CA VAL A 145 23.79 20.24 -16.72
C VAL A 145 25.31 20.35 -16.67
N ASN A 146 26.01 19.51 -17.44
CA ASN A 146 27.46 19.41 -17.45
C ASN A 146 28.11 19.22 -16.05
N GLY A 147 27.37 18.68 -15.08
CA GLY A 147 27.84 18.52 -13.71
C GLY A 147 27.94 19.84 -12.94
N LYS A 148 27.12 20.84 -13.29
CA LYS A 148 26.97 22.09 -12.55
C LYS A 148 25.66 22.09 -11.76
N ALA A 149 25.74 22.05 -10.43
CA ALA A 149 24.57 21.99 -9.54
C ALA A 149 23.65 23.20 -9.67
N ASN A 150 24.19 24.35 -10.07
CA ASN A 150 23.46 25.60 -10.27
C ASN A 150 22.81 25.76 -11.67
N ARG A 151 22.77 24.68 -12.46
CA ARG A 151 22.10 24.61 -13.77
C ARG A 151 21.30 23.31 -13.84
N LEU A 152 20.00 23.37 -13.59
CA LEU A 152 19.14 22.20 -13.43
C LEU A 152 18.22 22.00 -14.63
N ALA A 153 18.29 20.82 -15.25
CA ALA A 153 17.36 20.37 -16.27
C ALA A 153 16.42 19.31 -15.70
N ARG A 154 15.13 19.38 -15.99
CA ARG A 154 14.18 18.34 -15.59
C ARG A 154 14.45 17.05 -16.38
N LEU A 155 14.43 15.89 -15.71
CA LEU A 155 14.50 14.59 -16.38
C LEU A 155 13.11 14.23 -16.93
N ILE A 156 12.97 14.22 -18.26
CA ILE A 156 11.68 13.96 -18.93
C ILE A 156 11.44 12.46 -19.11
N LYS A 157 12.46 11.73 -19.58
CA LYS A 157 12.41 10.29 -19.77
C LYS A 157 13.72 9.68 -19.27
N GLU A 158 13.60 8.64 -18.47
CA GLU A 158 14.65 7.65 -18.25
C GLU A 158 13.97 6.28 -18.34
N GLN A 159 14.24 5.57 -19.42
CA GLN A 159 13.63 4.27 -19.69
C GLN A 159 14.15 3.23 -18.70
N GLU A 160 13.27 2.38 -18.16
CA GLU A 160 13.71 1.30 -17.27
C GLU A 160 14.53 0.25 -18.04
N LYS A 161 15.38 -0.49 -17.32
CA LYS A 161 16.29 -1.47 -17.93
C LYS A 161 15.53 -2.52 -18.74
N GLU A 162 14.39 -3.00 -18.26
CA GLU A 162 13.57 -4.05 -18.86
C GLU A 162 12.65 -3.51 -19.97
N GLU A 163 12.39 -2.20 -19.98
CA GLU A 163 11.49 -1.55 -20.93
C GLU A 163 12.08 -1.57 -22.35
N LYS A 164 11.18 -1.72 -23.33
CA LYS A 164 11.45 -1.66 -24.76
C LYS A 164 10.41 -0.79 -25.40
N GLN A 165 10.84 0.13 -26.25
CA GLN A 165 9.93 0.89 -27.08
C GLN A 165 9.99 0.38 -28.51
N ILE A 166 8.83 0.18 -29.13
CA ILE A 166 8.71 -0.03 -30.58
C ILE A 166 8.17 1.25 -31.19
N VAL A 167 8.84 1.76 -32.23
CA VAL A 167 8.38 2.90 -33.02
C VAL A 167 8.22 2.43 -34.46
N GLU A 168 6.98 2.42 -34.95
CA GLU A 168 6.65 2.03 -36.31
C GLU A 168 7.03 3.13 -37.31
N LEU A 169 7.39 2.74 -38.52
CA LEU A 169 7.74 3.66 -39.60
C LEU A 169 6.62 4.68 -39.84
N GLY A 170 6.96 5.96 -39.83
CA GLY A 170 6.01 7.05 -40.02
C GLY A 170 5.20 7.42 -38.77
N THR A 171 5.34 6.67 -37.67
CA THR A 171 4.72 6.99 -36.37
C THR A 171 5.66 7.78 -35.47
N THR A 172 5.08 8.43 -34.46
CA THR A 172 5.80 9.32 -33.55
C THR A 172 5.70 8.79 -32.11
N TRP A 173 6.82 8.80 -31.40
CA TRP A 173 6.88 8.55 -29.97
C TRP A 173 7.01 9.87 -29.21
N GLU A 174 5.98 10.21 -28.43
CA GLU A 174 5.90 11.44 -27.63
C GLU A 174 6.48 11.23 -26.22
N PHE A 175 7.26 12.21 -25.73
CA PHE A 175 7.89 12.15 -24.39
C PHE A 175 7.32 13.17 -23.39
N GLY A 176 6.58 14.17 -23.85
CA GLY A 176 6.17 15.34 -23.05
C GLY A 176 7.02 16.58 -23.35
N GLU A 177 6.59 17.76 -22.88
CA GLU A 177 7.18 19.08 -23.23
C GLU A 177 7.39 19.31 -24.75
N GLY A 178 6.49 18.73 -25.56
CA GLY A 178 6.53 18.83 -27.01
C GLY A 178 7.61 17.99 -27.69
N TYR A 179 8.41 17.22 -26.94
CA TYR A 179 9.44 16.33 -27.50
C TYR A 179 8.83 15.09 -28.14
N SER A 180 9.32 14.76 -29.33
CA SER A 180 8.91 13.58 -30.06
C SER A 180 10.04 12.97 -30.90
N LEU A 181 10.02 11.65 -31.07
CA LEU A 181 10.93 10.92 -31.96
C LEU A 181 10.14 10.19 -33.04
N LYS A 182 10.56 10.33 -34.29
CA LYS A 182 9.96 9.67 -35.45
C LYS A 182 10.98 8.81 -36.20
N VAL A 183 10.52 7.65 -36.67
CA VAL A 183 11.26 6.82 -37.63
C VAL A 183 10.85 7.27 -39.03
N GLU A 184 11.76 7.92 -39.74
CA GLU A 184 11.51 8.46 -41.08
C GLU A 184 11.68 7.39 -42.17
N ALA A 185 12.69 6.55 -42.02
CA ALA A 185 12.98 5.47 -42.95
C ALA A 185 13.77 4.34 -42.27
N VAL A 186 13.70 3.14 -42.83
CA VAL A 186 14.59 2.04 -42.48
C VAL A 186 15.20 1.42 -43.74
N ASP A 187 16.46 1.02 -43.67
CA ASP A 187 17.12 0.19 -44.66
C ASP A 187 17.54 -1.14 -44.02
N THR A 188 16.82 -2.19 -44.36
CA THR A 188 17.07 -3.55 -43.88
C THR A 188 17.86 -4.40 -44.86
N LYS A 189 18.29 -3.84 -46.00
CA LYS A 189 19.09 -4.53 -47.02
C LYS A 189 20.59 -4.38 -46.77
N VAL A 190 20.99 -3.38 -45.99
CA VAL A 190 22.36 -3.14 -45.55
C VAL A 190 22.67 -3.88 -44.23
N SER A 191 23.96 -4.15 -44.00
CA SER A 191 24.46 -4.77 -42.76
C SER A 191 25.63 -3.95 -42.21
N PRO A 192 25.55 -3.39 -40.99
CA PRO A 192 24.38 -3.42 -40.09
C PRO A 192 23.17 -2.68 -40.68
N ARG A 193 21.96 -3.07 -40.26
CA ARG A 193 20.71 -2.41 -40.68
C ARG A 193 20.71 -0.95 -40.23
N GLN A 194 19.98 -0.10 -40.94
CA GLN A 194 19.97 1.35 -40.71
C GLN A 194 18.57 1.90 -40.51
N ALA A 195 18.45 2.89 -39.63
CA ALA A 195 17.24 3.66 -39.42
C ALA A 195 17.56 5.15 -39.47
N TRP A 196 16.71 5.92 -40.15
CA TRP A 196 16.73 7.38 -40.10
C TRP A 196 15.76 7.84 -39.02
N LEU A 197 16.30 8.42 -37.95
CA LEU A 197 15.55 8.94 -36.82
C LEU A 197 15.51 10.47 -36.87
N SER A 198 14.37 11.06 -36.54
CA SER A 198 14.14 12.51 -36.42
C SER A 198 13.62 12.84 -35.03
N LEU A 199 14.36 13.64 -34.26
CA LEU A 199 13.95 14.18 -32.97
C LEU A 199 13.42 15.59 -33.17
N SER A 200 12.25 15.88 -32.63
CA SER A 200 11.57 17.18 -32.71
C SER A 200 11.13 17.69 -31.35
N ARG A 201 10.98 19.01 -31.22
CA ARG A 201 10.30 19.69 -30.11
C ARG A 201 9.31 20.71 -30.67
N ASP A 202 8.07 20.67 -30.22
CA ASP A 202 6.99 21.59 -30.67
C ASP A 202 6.83 21.60 -32.20
N GLY A 203 6.95 20.43 -32.82
CA GLY A 203 6.86 20.24 -34.27
C GLY A 203 8.07 20.75 -35.08
N LYS A 204 9.12 21.26 -34.42
CA LYS A 204 10.38 21.65 -35.08
C LYS A 204 11.42 20.55 -34.91
N THR A 205 12.04 20.14 -36.01
CA THR A 205 13.15 19.18 -36.01
C THR A 205 14.36 19.77 -35.27
N LEU A 206 14.78 19.11 -34.20
CA LEU A 206 16.01 19.42 -33.47
C LEU A 206 17.21 18.73 -34.11
N ASN A 207 17.05 17.44 -34.46
CA ASN A 207 18.13 16.65 -35.04
C ASN A 207 17.61 15.47 -35.85
N GLU A 208 18.36 15.12 -36.89
CA GLU A 208 18.12 13.96 -37.73
C GLU A 208 19.41 13.18 -37.94
N LYS A 209 19.33 11.85 -37.84
CA LYS A 209 20.51 10.99 -38.00
C LYS A 209 20.15 9.62 -38.55
N ILE A 210 20.99 9.11 -39.45
CA ILE A 210 21.00 7.69 -39.83
C ILE A 210 21.84 6.96 -38.79
N VAL A 211 21.26 5.95 -38.16
CA VAL A 211 21.85 5.20 -37.04
C VAL A 211 21.80 3.72 -37.37
N ASN A 212 22.93 3.02 -37.16
CA ASN A 212 22.98 1.58 -37.38
C ASN A 212 22.36 0.81 -36.21
N GLU A 213 21.87 -0.39 -36.48
CA GLU A 213 21.51 -1.36 -35.45
C GLU A 213 22.72 -1.62 -34.52
N GLY A 214 22.51 -1.51 -33.21
CA GLY A 214 23.55 -1.63 -32.19
C GLY A 214 24.32 -0.35 -31.87
N GLU A 215 23.91 0.80 -32.42
CA GLU A 215 24.48 2.12 -32.12
C GLU A 215 23.61 2.95 -31.17
N VAL A 216 24.24 3.99 -30.63
CA VAL A 216 23.59 4.99 -29.76
C VAL A 216 23.31 6.23 -30.59
N TYR A 217 22.04 6.59 -30.68
CA TYR A 217 21.63 7.89 -31.17
C TYR A 217 21.74 8.90 -30.02
N THR A 218 22.43 10.02 -30.21
CA THR A 218 22.51 11.11 -29.22
C THR A 218 22.32 12.42 -29.94
N TYR A 219 21.47 13.29 -29.40
CA TYR A 219 21.37 14.68 -29.77
C TYR A 219 22.06 15.53 -28.71
N VAL A 220 23.01 16.34 -29.18
CA VAL A 220 23.77 17.28 -28.38
C VAL A 220 23.37 18.69 -28.79
N GLU A 221 22.87 19.46 -27.85
CA GLU A 221 22.66 20.89 -28.03
C GLU A 221 24.01 21.62 -27.92
N LYS A 222 24.34 22.45 -28.90
CA LYS A 222 25.65 23.10 -28.96
C LYS A 222 25.80 24.16 -27.88
N SER A 223 24.71 24.87 -27.57
CA SER A 223 24.66 25.88 -26.52
C SER A 223 23.28 25.84 -25.87
N LEU A 224 23.26 25.52 -24.58
CA LEU A 224 22.06 25.45 -23.77
C LEU A 224 22.26 26.31 -22.52
N LYS A 225 21.73 27.54 -22.53
CA LYS A 225 21.88 28.49 -21.41
C LYS A 225 23.34 28.64 -20.97
N ASP A 226 24.18 29.00 -21.93
CA ASP A 226 25.63 29.20 -21.81
C ASP A 226 26.46 27.95 -21.51
N GLU A 227 25.83 26.78 -21.40
CA GLU A 227 26.50 25.49 -21.37
C GLU A 227 26.72 24.94 -22.78
N LEU A 228 27.97 24.66 -23.14
CA LEU A 228 28.32 24.10 -24.43
C LEU A 228 28.16 22.58 -24.46
N ASP A 229 27.89 22.04 -25.65
CA ASP A 229 27.78 20.62 -26.00
C ASP A 229 27.08 19.76 -24.93
N VAL A 230 25.80 20.06 -24.69
CA VAL A 230 25.00 19.37 -23.69
C VAL A 230 24.26 18.19 -24.35
N PRO A 231 24.45 16.94 -23.89
CA PRO A 231 23.61 15.83 -24.34
C PRO A 231 22.19 16.03 -23.82
N VAL A 232 21.23 16.20 -24.73
CA VAL A 232 19.81 16.43 -24.39
C VAL A 232 19.01 15.13 -24.50
N PHE A 233 19.28 14.33 -25.53
CA PHE A 233 18.56 13.09 -25.81
C PHE A 233 19.53 11.98 -26.18
N THR A 234 19.29 10.76 -25.67
CA THR A 234 20.03 9.56 -26.10
C THR A 234 19.11 8.34 -26.13
N THR A 235 19.33 7.45 -27.10
CA THR A 235 18.64 6.16 -27.18
C THR A 235 19.48 5.12 -27.90
N TYR A 236 19.34 3.86 -27.52
CA TYR A 236 20.00 2.73 -28.16
C TYR A 236 19.08 2.06 -29.19
N VAL A 237 19.58 1.89 -30.42
CA VAL A 237 18.88 1.15 -31.47
C VAL A 237 19.17 -0.33 -31.29
N GLU A 238 18.27 -1.06 -30.63
CA GLU A 238 18.48 -2.48 -30.32
C GLU A 238 18.21 -3.37 -31.53
N SER A 239 17.14 -3.10 -32.28
CA SER A 239 16.83 -3.84 -33.51
C SER A 239 16.05 -3.00 -34.50
N ILE A 240 16.25 -3.29 -35.78
CA ILE A 240 15.52 -2.69 -36.89
C ILE A 240 14.85 -3.82 -37.67
N PHE A 241 13.53 -3.75 -37.81
CA PHE A 241 12.74 -4.79 -38.45
C PHE A 241 11.99 -4.27 -39.67
N SER A 242 11.97 -5.08 -40.73
CA SER A 242 11.05 -4.92 -41.85
C SER A 242 10.18 -6.16 -41.94
N GLY A 243 8.86 -5.93 -41.95
CA GLY A 243 7.87 -6.99 -42.12
C GLY A 243 7.58 -7.28 -43.60
N ASN A 244 7.02 -8.45 -43.87
CA ASN A 244 6.44 -8.79 -45.17
C ASN A 244 5.05 -8.11 -45.30
N GLU A 245 4.47 -8.10 -46.51
CA GLU A 245 3.32 -7.31 -47.05
C GLU A 245 2.11 -6.95 -46.14
N GLU A 246 2.03 -7.40 -44.89
CA GLU A 246 1.01 -7.04 -43.89
C GLU A 246 1.57 -6.51 -42.54
N LYS A 247 2.89 -6.39 -42.36
CA LYS A 247 3.53 -5.87 -41.12
C LYS A 247 4.34 -4.60 -41.39
N ALA A 248 4.07 -3.54 -40.63
CA ALA A 248 4.84 -2.29 -40.70
C ALA A 248 6.32 -2.51 -40.30
N ALA A 249 7.23 -1.80 -40.97
CA ALA A 249 8.61 -1.72 -40.53
C ALA A 249 8.70 -0.92 -39.21
N PHE A 250 9.60 -1.30 -38.30
CA PHE A 250 9.73 -0.64 -37.00
C PHE A 250 11.15 -0.67 -36.46
N VAL A 251 11.42 0.22 -35.52
CA VAL A 251 12.67 0.27 -34.76
C VAL A 251 12.37 -0.02 -33.29
N GLN A 252 13.12 -0.94 -32.70
CA GLN A 252 13.08 -1.20 -31.26
C GLN A 252 14.19 -0.39 -30.57
N LEU A 253 13.77 0.46 -29.65
CA LEU A 253 14.62 1.38 -28.90
C LEU A 253 14.70 0.96 -27.43
N ARG A 254 15.89 1.11 -26.84
CA ARG A 254 16.15 0.90 -25.42
C ARG A 254 17.01 1.99 -24.81
N TYR A 255 17.01 2.05 -23.48
CA TYR A 255 17.85 2.95 -22.69
C TYR A 255 17.68 4.42 -23.09
N THR A 256 16.45 4.80 -23.46
CA THR A 256 16.13 6.18 -23.81
C THR A 256 16.24 7.10 -22.60
N TRP A 257 16.96 8.21 -22.75
CA TRP A 257 17.13 9.23 -21.71
C TRP A 257 16.98 10.61 -22.36
N LEU A 258 16.21 11.50 -21.72
CA LEU A 258 15.86 12.83 -22.22
C LEU A 258 15.77 13.82 -21.06
N ILE A 259 16.45 14.96 -21.19
CA ILE A 259 16.27 16.12 -20.31
C ILE A 259 15.57 17.27 -21.03
N SER A 260 14.92 18.13 -20.25
CA SER A 260 14.38 19.39 -20.76
C SER A 260 15.48 20.35 -21.17
N GLN A 261 15.22 21.12 -22.24
CA GLN A 261 16.03 22.28 -22.59
C GLN A 261 15.64 23.54 -21.80
N ASP A 262 14.62 23.48 -20.95
CA ASP A 262 14.23 24.58 -20.06
C ASP A 262 15.02 24.45 -18.76
N ILE A 263 16.15 25.18 -18.69
CA ILE A 263 17.09 25.12 -17.56
C ILE A 263 16.67 26.09 -16.47
N LEU A 264 16.56 25.58 -15.24
CA LEU A 264 16.52 26.37 -14.02
C LEU A 264 17.94 26.76 -13.63
N GLU A 265 18.22 28.05 -13.73
CA GLU A 265 19.47 28.69 -13.33
C GLU A 265 19.34 29.20 -11.90
N ILE A 266 20.35 28.93 -11.08
CA ILE A 266 20.36 29.27 -9.66
C ILE A 266 21.61 30.11 -9.40
N GLU A 267 21.41 31.31 -8.86
CA GLU A 267 22.46 32.25 -8.52
C GLU A 267 22.47 32.53 -7.01
N GLU A 268 23.59 33.04 -6.50
CA GLU A 268 23.63 33.54 -5.12
C GLU A 268 22.62 34.67 -4.95
N GLU A 269 22.04 34.80 -3.76
CA GLU A 269 20.98 35.77 -3.42
C GLU A 269 19.60 35.47 -4.07
N ASP A 270 19.47 34.44 -4.91
CA ASP A 270 18.16 33.97 -5.38
C ASP A 270 17.29 33.50 -4.21
N ASN A 271 15.99 33.76 -4.31
CA ASN A 271 15.02 33.41 -3.28
C ASN A 271 14.08 32.28 -3.73
N TYR A 272 14.01 31.23 -2.92
CA TYR A 272 13.11 30.08 -3.08
C TYR A 272 12.28 29.91 -1.80
N GLY A 273 11.05 30.44 -1.82
CA GLY A 273 10.19 30.45 -0.64
C GLY A 273 10.81 31.27 0.49
N ILE A 274 11.11 30.66 1.63
CA ILE A 274 11.78 31.31 2.76
C ILE A 274 13.31 31.25 2.69
N PHE A 275 13.84 30.51 1.72
CA PHE A 275 15.26 30.29 1.57
C PHE A 275 15.86 31.29 0.59
N GLU A 276 17.01 31.84 0.95
CA GLU A 276 17.92 32.53 0.05
C GLU A 276 19.09 31.61 -0.28
N VAL A 277 19.61 31.68 -1.51
CA VAL A 277 20.82 30.96 -1.93
C VAL A 277 22.05 31.64 -1.34
N LYS A 278 22.76 30.89 -0.50
CA LYS A 278 24.02 31.30 0.11
C LYS A 278 25.22 31.03 -0.79
N ASP A 279 25.31 29.79 -1.28
CA ASP A 279 26.42 29.31 -2.10
C ASP A 279 25.84 28.57 -3.31
N ALA A 280 26.14 29.04 -4.53
CA ALA A 280 25.67 28.48 -5.80
C ALA A 280 26.80 27.77 -6.55
N GLU A 281 27.41 26.79 -5.90
CA GLU A 281 28.65 26.17 -6.36
C GLU A 281 28.43 25.10 -7.45
N LYS A 282 29.51 24.76 -8.17
CA LYS A 282 29.44 23.73 -9.23
C LYS A 282 28.95 22.37 -8.71
N ASN A 283 29.26 22.02 -7.47
CA ASN A 283 29.00 20.67 -6.95
C ASN A 283 27.84 20.60 -5.94
N TYR A 284 27.44 21.74 -5.38
CA TYR A 284 26.42 21.80 -4.35
C TYR A 284 25.73 23.16 -4.34
N LEU A 285 24.56 23.22 -3.72
CA LEU A 285 23.83 24.44 -3.43
C LEU A 285 23.56 24.48 -1.93
N LEU A 286 23.86 25.62 -1.30
CA LEU A 286 23.52 25.88 0.10
C LEU A 286 22.53 27.03 0.16
N LEU A 287 21.44 26.80 0.87
CA LEU A 287 20.35 27.74 1.07
C LEU A 287 20.09 27.92 2.56
N TYR A 288 19.62 29.11 2.94
CA TYR A 288 19.39 29.47 4.34
C TYR A 288 18.23 30.44 4.49
N ASN A 289 17.58 30.46 5.65
CA ASN A 289 16.54 31.45 5.95
C ASN A 289 17.19 32.82 6.25
N ASN A 290 17.70 33.51 5.21
CA ASN A 290 18.48 34.71 5.41
C ASN A 290 17.66 35.75 6.17
N ASP A 291 16.49 36.17 5.72
CA ASP A 291 15.92 37.43 6.23
C ASP A 291 15.05 37.37 7.49
N LYS A 292 14.52 36.20 7.85
CA LYS A 292 13.47 36.10 8.88
C LYS A 292 13.68 34.92 9.83
N SER A 293 13.38 35.13 11.10
CA SER A 293 13.09 34.02 12.00
C SER A 293 11.80 33.33 11.55
N ILE A 294 11.69 32.04 11.86
CA ILE A 294 10.56 31.19 11.52
C ILE A 294 9.89 30.83 12.84
N SER A 295 8.73 31.40 13.11
CA SER A 295 7.93 31.02 14.27
C SER A 295 7.44 29.58 14.14
N LEU A 296 7.65 28.77 15.18
CA LEU A 296 7.15 27.39 15.26
C LEU A 296 5.86 27.31 16.08
N ASP A 297 4.95 28.27 15.84
CA ASP A 297 3.65 28.32 16.49
C ASP A 297 2.95 26.96 16.44
N GLN A 298 2.27 26.60 17.53
CA GLN A 298 1.61 25.30 17.65
C GLN A 298 0.56 25.12 16.54
N ASN A 299 0.54 23.93 15.95
CA ASN A 299 -0.35 23.54 14.85
C ASN A 299 -0.22 24.45 13.61
N SER A 300 0.96 25.02 13.38
CA SER A 300 1.29 25.76 12.16
C SER A 300 1.94 24.86 11.12
N ILE A 301 1.63 25.14 9.86
CA ILE A 301 2.34 24.60 8.71
C ILE A 301 2.99 25.78 8.01
N ILE A 302 4.30 25.68 7.83
CA ILE A 302 5.13 26.72 7.24
C ILE A 302 5.59 26.19 5.89
N ASP A 303 5.19 26.87 4.82
CA ASP A 303 5.69 26.56 3.49
C ASP A 303 7.15 27.01 3.40
N LEU A 304 8.07 26.06 3.21
CA LEU A 304 9.50 26.36 3.13
C LEU A 304 9.87 26.79 1.72
N ALA A 305 9.70 25.88 0.74
CA ALA A 305 9.93 26.11 -0.68
C ALA A 305 9.41 24.93 -1.50
N ASN A 306 8.96 25.16 -2.74
CA ASN A 306 8.63 24.11 -3.73
C ASN A 306 7.79 22.94 -3.18
N GLY A 307 6.76 23.23 -2.38
CA GLY A 307 5.90 22.20 -1.78
C GLY A 307 6.47 21.49 -0.54
N THR A 308 7.74 21.70 -0.21
CA THR A 308 8.33 21.30 1.07
C THR A 308 7.80 22.20 2.18
N LYS A 309 7.32 21.60 3.26
CA LYS A 309 6.71 22.30 4.40
C LYS A 309 7.34 21.85 5.72
N PHE A 310 7.30 22.72 6.72
CA PHE A 310 7.62 22.40 8.10
C PHE A 310 6.35 22.47 8.94
N GLY A 311 5.99 21.38 9.61
CA GLY A 311 4.82 21.35 10.48
C GLY A 311 5.24 21.32 11.95
N SER A 312 4.69 22.23 12.74
CA SER A 312 4.74 22.17 14.21
C SER A 312 3.42 21.59 14.69
N TYR A 313 3.45 20.39 15.27
CA TYR A 313 2.26 19.66 15.70
C TYR A 313 2.33 19.31 17.18
N ASN A 314 1.20 19.24 17.86
CA ASN A 314 1.13 18.57 19.15
C ASN A 314 1.49 17.08 18.98
N THR A 315 2.27 16.53 19.92
CA THR A 315 2.62 15.10 19.94
C THR A 315 1.37 14.25 19.80
N THR A 316 1.26 13.57 18.66
CA THR A 316 0.11 12.73 18.35
C THR A 316 0.50 11.29 18.65
N LEU A 317 -0.02 10.71 19.72
CA LEU A 317 0.07 9.25 19.89
C LEU A 317 -0.98 8.63 18.99
N ILE A 318 -0.56 7.73 18.09
CA ILE A 318 -1.46 7.07 17.14
C ILE A 318 -1.31 5.57 17.34
N TRP A 319 -2.45 4.93 17.53
CA TRP A 319 -2.60 3.50 17.38
C TRP A 319 -3.35 3.21 16.08
N ASP A 320 -2.73 2.37 15.26
CA ASP A 320 -3.28 1.79 14.03
C ASP A 320 -2.91 0.29 14.02
N LEU A 321 -3.27 -0.45 12.97
CA LEU A 321 -2.98 -1.88 12.87
C LEU A 321 -1.48 -2.22 13.06
N LYS A 322 -0.55 -1.31 12.74
CA LYS A 322 0.90 -1.58 12.80
C LYS A 322 1.40 -1.71 14.23
N ASN A 323 0.72 -1.06 15.18
CA ASN A 323 1.13 -1.03 16.59
C ASN A 323 0.00 -1.37 17.57
N PHE A 324 -1.19 -1.73 17.07
CA PHE A 324 -2.29 -2.28 17.84
C PHE A 324 -3.04 -3.36 17.04
N SER A 325 -2.68 -4.62 17.27
CA SER A 325 -3.15 -5.78 16.48
C SER A 325 -4.60 -6.18 16.73
N ASP A 326 -5.23 -5.66 17.77
CA ASP A 326 -6.63 -5.97 18.11
C ASP A 326 -7.63 -5.18 17.25
N PHE A 327 -7.16 -4.18 16.49
CA PHE A 327 -8.01 -3.56 15.48
C PHE A 327 -8.35 -4.52 14.35
N TRP A 328 -9.56 -4.37 13.82
CA TRP A 328 -10.02 -5.24 12.76
C TRP A 328 -9.11 -5.12 11.53
N TYR A 329 -8.69 -6.27 11.01
CA TYR A 329 -7.81 -6.36 9.87
C TYR A 329 -8.57 -6.77 8.60
N ASN A 330 -8.48 -5.95 7.55
CA ASN A 330 -8.93 -6.35 6.24
C ASN A 330 -7.83 -7.10 5.48
N THR A 331 -7.88 -8.42 5.49
CA THR A 331 -6.96 -9.28 4.72
C THR A 331 -6.96 -9.02 3.21
N SER A 332 -8.01 -8.39 2.65
CA SER A 332 -8.11 -8.10 1.22
C SER A 332 -7.47 -6.77 0.81
N LEU A 333 -7.26 -5.85 1.75
CA LEU A 333 -6.63 -4.54 1.51
C LEU A 333 -5.31 -4.38 2.27
N GLU A 334 -4.93 -5.38 3.07
CA GLU A 334 -3.77 -5.33 4.00
C GLU A 334 -3.76 -4.12 4.95
N GLU A 335 -4.93 -3.54 5.23
CA GLU A 335 -5.10 -2.33 6.02
C GLU A 335 -6.21 -2.51 7.07
N SER A 336 -6.10 -1.79 8.19
CA SER A 336 -7.25 -1.48 9.06
C SER A 336 -7.72 -0.07 8.76
N ASN A 337 -9.01 0.15 8.96
CA ASN A 337 -9.68 1.44 8.86
C ASN A 337 -9.94 2.07 10.23
N GLU A 338 -9.49 1.44 11.31
CA GLU A 338 -9.63 1.91 12.69
C GLU A 338 -8.34 2.60 13.16
N ASN A 339 -8.47 3.80 13.70
CA ASN A 339 -7.39 4.54 14.33
C ASN A 339 -7.84 5.08 15.68
N LEU A 340 -6.97 4.97 16.69
CA LEU A 340 -7.12 5.66 17.97
C LEU A 340 -5.97 6.66 18.13
N THR A 341 -6.31 7.91 18.41
CA THR A 341 -5.35 9.02 18.47
C THR A 341 -5.49 9.75 19.79
N ILE A 342 -4.39 10.01 20.48
CA ILE A 342 -4.33 11.09 21.47
C ILE A 342 -3.68 12.30 20.80
N ASN A 343 -4.48 13.33 20.56
CA ASN A 343 -4.05 14.58 19.99
C ASN A 343 -3.95 15.65 21.08
N GLN A 344 -2.85 15.61 21.85
CA GLN A 344 -2.58 16.64 22.86
C GLN A 344 -1.08 16.84 23.10
N PRO A 345 -0.66 18.00 23.64
CA PRO A 345 0.74 18.24 23.95
C PRO A 345 1.32 17.18 24.91
N ALA A 346 2.53 16.69 24.66
CA ALA A 346 3.20 15.73 25.54
C ALA A 346 3.50 16.32 26.92
N SER A 347 3.59 17.66 27.03
CA SER A 347 3.64 18.36 28.31
C SER A 347 2.40 18.09 29.20
N ASN A 348 1.28 17.68 28.60
CA ASN A 348 0.07 17.25 29.31
C ASN A 348 0.01 15.72 29.53
N LEU A 349 1.02 14.96 29.09
CA LEU A 349 1.17 13.51 29.29
C LEU A 349 2.55 13.20 29.85
N THR A 350 2.77 13.59 31.10
CA THR A 350 4.01 13.39 31.84
C THR A 350 3.77 12.58 33.11
N ALA A 351 4.83 12.34 33.88
CA ALA A 351 4.70 11.66 35.16
C ALA A 351 3.77 12.39 36.16
N SER A 352 3.70 13.73 36.07
CA SER A 352 2.92 14.63 36.91
C SER A 352 1.62 15.13 36.27
N SER A 353 1.45 14.97 34.96
CA SER A 353 0.23 15.33 34.22
C SER A 353 -0.27 14.14 33.41
N ARG A 354 -1.33 13.47 33.89
CA ARG A 354 -1.81 12.18 33.37
C ARG A 354 -3.19 12.26 32.74
N ASP A 355 -3.71 13.47 32.56
CA ASP A 355 -5.06 13.70 32.07
C ASP A 355 -5.06 13.87 30.55
N ILE A 356 -5.70 12.95 29.84
CA ILE A 356 -6.15 13.20 28.47
C ILE A 356 -7.31 14.17 28.55
N GLN A 357 -7.13 15.39 28.04
CA GLN A 357 -8.17 16.43 28.12
C GLN A 357 -9.37 16.08 27.23
N ALA A 358 -10.51 16.70 27.51
CA ALA A 358 -11.72 16.55 26.71
C ALA A 358 -11.44 16.76 25.21
N ASN A 359 -12.00 15.90 24.38
CA ASN A 359 -11.90 15.84 22.92
C ASN A 359 -10.52 15.48 22.33
N ASN A 360 -9.54 15.11 23.16
CA ASN A 360 -8.19 14.80 22.70
C ASN A 360 -7.94 13.31 22.46
N LEU A 361 -8.75 12.41 23.02
CA LEU A 361 -8.78 11.00 22.61
C LEU A 361 -9.81 10.84 21.50
N ILE A 362 -9.36 10.46 20.31
CA ILE A 362 -10.15 10.41 19.09
C ILE A 362 -10.09 9.00 18.52
N TYR A 363 -11.25 8.37 18.35
CA TYR A 363 -11.38 7.12 17.61
C TYR A 363 -12.05 7.38 16.27
N VAL A 364 -11.46 6.90 15.18
CA VAL A 364 -11.99 7.03 13.82
C VAL A 364 -12.09 5.65 13.20
N THR A 365 -13.21 5.39 12.54
CA THR A 365 -13.38 4.22 11.69
C THR A 365 -14.15 4.58 10.42
N SER A 366 -13.84 3.92 9.30
CA SER A 366 -14.43 4.20 7.99
C SER A 366 -14.82 2.92 7.27
N ARG A 367 -15.85 2.93 6.43
CA ARG A 367 -16.23 1.71 5.69
C ARG A 367 -15.19 1.37 4.60
N VAL A 368 -15.06 0.09 4.29
CA VAL A 368 -14.23 -0.45 3.21
C VAL A 368 -15.05 -1.40 2.34
N SER A 369 -14.63 -1.60 1.09
CA SER A 369 -15.26 -2.60 0.22
C SER A 369 -14.78 -4.01 0.57
N LYS A 370 -15.72 -4.95 0.53
CA LYS A 370 -15.47 -6.39 0.67
C LYS A 370 -16.17 -7.12 -0.45
N LYS A 371 -15.48 -8.09 -1.07
CA LYS A 371 -16.08 -8.98 -2.08
C LYS A 371 -16.92 -10.03 -1.37
N TYR A 372 -18.12 -10.30 -1.88
CA TYR A 372 -18.77 -11.56 -1.55
C TYR A 372 -17.93 -12.72 -2.08
N ALA A 373 -17.76 -13.78 -1.29
CA ALA A 373 -16.96 -14.94 -1.72
C ALA A 373 -17.48 -15.54 -3.04
N VAL A 374 -18.81 -15.57 -3.24
CA VAL A 374 -19.41 -16.05 -4.50
C VAL A 374 -19.02 -15.19 -5.71
N PHE A 375 -18.82 -13.88 -5.52
CA PHE A 375 -18.36 -13.00 -6.60
C PHE A 375 -16.88 -13.23 -6.90
N GLY A 376 -16.03 -13.28 -5.86
CA GLY A 376 -14.60 -13.56 -6.03
C GLY A 376 -14.33 -14.92 -6.70
N GLU A 377 -15.09 -15.95 -6.33
CA GLU A 377 -14.82 -17.33 -6.72
C GLU A 377 -15.60 -17.78 -7.97
N LYS A 378 -16.78 -17.21 -8.23
CA LYS A 378 -17.67 -17.61 -9.34
C LYS A 378 -18.03 -16.48 -10.29
N GLY A 379 -17.62 -15.24 -10.01
CA GLY A 379 -18.02 -14.06 -10.78
C GLY A 379 -19.53 -13.76 -10.72
N LYS A 380 -20.27 -14.38 -9.78
CA LYS A 380 -21.72 -14.19 -9.64
C LYS A 380 -21.99 -13.02 -8.71
N LYS A 381 -22.87 -12.12 -9.14
CA LYS A 381 -23.30 -10.96 -8.36
C LYS A 381 -24.42 -11.35 -7.40
N VAL A 382 -24.56 -10.56 -6.35
CA VAL A 382 -25.58 -10.68 -5.30
C VAL A 382 -26.65 -9.62 -5.54
N GLU A 383 -27.91 -10.02 -5.43
CA GLU A 383 -29.06 -9.12 -5.52
C GLU A 383 -28.93 -8.01 -4.47
N ASN A 384 -29.07 -6.74 -4.89
CA ASN A 384 -28.85 -5.55 -4.05
C ASN A 384 -27.46 -5.46 -3.39
N GLY A 385 -26.48 -6.24 -3.87
CA GLY A 385 -25.07 -5.99 -3.61
C GLY A 385 -24.57 -4.73 -4.34
N PHE A 386 -23.43 -4.23 -3.91
CA PHE A 386 -22.77 -3.07 -4.50
C PHE A 386 -21.86 -3.45 -5.66
N GLU A 387 -21.75 -2.55 -6.63
CA GLU A 387 -20.54 -2.46 -7.44
C GLU A 387 -19.53 -1.54 -6.76
N TYR A 388 -18.25 -1.87 -6.90
CA TYR A 388 -17.16 -1.08 -6.36
C TYR A 388 -16.19 -0.73 -7.48
N ASN A 389 -15.87 0.55 -7.59
CA ASN A 389 -14.87 1.05 -8.52
C ASN A 389 -13.56 1.24 -7.77
N ASP A 390 -12.58 0.38 -8.04
CA ASP A 390 -11.26 0.42 -7.39
C ASP A 390 -10.52 1.74 -7.67
N THR A 391 -10.71 2.35 -8.84
CA THR A 391 -10.05 3.60 -9.26
C THR A 391 -10.59 4.81 -8.52
N THR A 392 -11.91 4.92 -8.39
CA THR A 392 -12.56 6.07 -7.72
C THR A 392 -12.85 5.81 -6.24
N ARG A 393 -12.62 4.59 -5.76
CA ARG A 393 -12.95 4.10 -4.40
C ARG A 393 -14.41 4.36 -4.01
N THR A 394 -15.32 4.24 -4.98
CA THR A 394 -16.75 4.50 -4.77
C THR A 394 -17.58 3.23 -4.86
N PHE A 395 -18.63 3.19 -4.04
CA PHE A 395 -19.72 2.22 -4.15
C PHE A 395 -20.77 2.79 -5.10
N SER A 396 -21.20 2.02 -6.09
CA SER A 396 -22.28 2.40 -7.01
C SER A 396 -23.48 1.47 -6.86
N GLY A 397 -24.58 2.04 -6.34
CA GLY A 397 -25.97 1.58 -6.36
C GLY A 397 -26.32 0.18 -5.81
N ASN A 398 -27.57 0.04 -5.33
CA ASN A 398 -28.20 -1.25 -4.97
C ASN A 398 -28.79 -1.91 -6.23
N ILE A 399 -27.95 -2.29 -7.20
CA ILE A 399 -28.41 -2.64 -8.57
C ILE A 399 -28.18 -4.11 -8.92
N THR A 400 -27.63 -4.91 -7.98
CA THR A 400 -27.03 -6.25 -8.16
C THR A 400 -25.52 -6.16 -8.41
N GLY A 401 -24.72 -6.55 -7.42
CA GLY A 401 -23.30 -6.25 -7.38
C GLY A 401 -22.46 -7.31 -6.66
N GLY A 402 -21.14 -7.19 -6.76
CA GLY A 402 -20.18 -8.16 -6.23
C GLY A 402 -19.67 -7.87 -4.81
N TYR A 403 -20.07 -6.75 -4.23
CA TYR A 403 -19.46 -6.19 -3.02
C TYR A 403 -20.48 -5.87 -1.92
N TYR A 404 -20.00 -5.88 -0.68
CA TYR A 404 -20.64 -5.28 0.48
C TYR A 404 -19.68 -4.30 1.16
N ALA A 405 -20.19 -3.46 2.05
CA ALA A 405 -19.37 -2.54 2.84
C ALA A 405 -19.09 -3.13 4.22
N GLY A 406 -17.82 -3.41 4.51
CA GLY A 406 -17.35 -3.79 5.84
C GLY A 406 -16.84 -2.58 6.61
N ILE A 407 -16.86 -2.62 7.94
CA ILE A 407 -16.31 -1.58 8.80
C ILE A 407 -15.83 -2.19 10.11
N GLY A 408 -14.62 -1.83 10.55
CA GLY A 408 -14.12 -2.20 11.87
C GLY A 408 -14.83 -1.36 12.93
N TRP A 409 -15.32 -2.00 13.98
CA TRP A 409 -15.99 -1.34 15.08
C TRP A 409 -15.49 -1.92 16.39
N PHE A 410 -14.57 -1.19 17.02
CA PHE A 410 -13.85 -1.59 18.23
C PHE A 410 -13.19 -2.97 18.11
N GLY A 411 -12.49 -3.21 16.99
CA GLY A 411 -11.75 -4.46 16.74
C GLY A 411 -12.55 -5.57 16.04
N ASP A 412 -13.89 -5.46 16.00
CA ASP A 412 -14.76 -6.45 15.35
C ASP A 412 -15.24 -5.99 13.96
N LEU A 413 -15.45 -6.94 13.04
CA LEU A 413 -16.04 -6.67 11.73
C LEU A 413 -17.56 -6.52 11.80
N TYR A 414 -18.05 -5.38 11.34
CA TYR A 414 -19.46 -5.13 11.07
C TYR A 414 -19.71 -4.87 9.59
N VAL A 415 -20.97 -5.03 9.19
CA VAL A 415 -21.46 -4.71 7.85
C VAL A 415 -22.20 -3.38 7.92
N ALA A 416 -21.75 -2.43 7.10
CA ALA A 416 -22.40 -1.14 6.92
C ALA A 416 -23.60 -1.30 5.99
N LEU A 417 -24.81 -1.21 6.54
CA LEU A 417 -26.05 -1.43 5.81
C LEU A 417 -26.18 -0.44 4.66
N ASN A 418 -26.40 -0.96 3.46
CA ASN A 418 -26.40 -0.19 2.23
C ASN A 418 -25.21 0.79 2.09
N GLY A 419 -24.03 0.41 2.59
CA GLY A 419 -22.84 1.26 2.52
C GLY A 419 -22.87 2.46 3.47
N LYS A 420 -23.78 2.52 4.44
CA LYS A 420 -23.83 3.58 5.45
C LYS A 420 -23.07 3.16 6.71
N ALA A 421 -21.89 3.73 6.91
CA ALA A 421 -21.00 3.48 8.04
C ALA A 421 -21.68 3.71 9.40
N ASN A 422 -22.70 4.57 9.46
CA ASN A 422 -23.46 4.81 10.68
C ASN A 422 -24.62 3.82 10.93
N LYS A 423 -24.74 2.75 10.13
CA LYS A 423 -25.76 1.70 10.32
C LYS A 423 -25.09 0.33 10.25
N LEU A 424 -24.91 -0.30 11.40
CA LEU A 424 -24.07 -1.47 11.54
C LEU A 424 -24.90 -2.73 11.83
N ALA A 425 -24.59 -3.81 11.14
CA ALA A 425 -25.08 -5.15 11.45
C ALA A 425 -23.90 -6.11 11.64
N ARG A 426 -24.02 -7.03 12.59
CA ARG A 426 -22.98 -8.04 12.82
C ARG A 426 -22.95 -9.06 11.68
N LEU A 427 -21.76 -9.45 11.24
CA LEU A 427 -21.59 -10.58 10.32
C LEU A 427 -21.68 -11.89 11.11
N LEU A 428 -22.68 -12.71 10.82
CA LEU A 428 -22.95 -13.97 11.54
C LEU A 428 -22.27 -15.16 10.89
N ILE A 429 -22.30 -15.22 9.56
CA ILE A 429 -21.68 -16.29 8.78
C ILE A 429 -20.89 -15.67 7.63
N ASP A 430 -19.63 -16.05 7.53
CA ASP A 430 -18.82 -15.95 6.31
C ASP A 430 -18.19 -17.32 6.07
N GLN A 431 -18.89 -18.14 5.27
CA GLN A 431 -18.53 -19.54 5.05
C GLN A 431 -17.22 -19.71 4.25
N GLY A 432 -16.82 -18.66 3.51
CA GLY A 432 -15.76 -18.75 2.49
C GLY A 432 -16.03 -19.89 1.50
N ALA A 433 -14.97 -20.61 1.12
CA ALA A 433 -15.06 -21.70 0.16
C ALA A 433 -15.54 -23.05 0.76
N SER A 434 -15.84 -23.15 2.05
CA SER A 434 -16.29 -24.41 2.64
C SER A 434 -17.68 -24.83 2.11
N ARG A 435 -18.02 -26.13 2.21
CA ARG A 435 -19.29 -26.70 1.73
C ARG A 435 -20.18 -27.06 2.90
N LYS A 436 -21.46 -26.70 2.81
CA LYS A 436 -22.53 -27.26 3.66
C LYS A 436 -23.37 -28.19 2.79
N THR A 437 -23.52 -29.45 3.22
CA THR A 437 -24.40 -30.43 2.57
C THR A 437 -25.65 -30.59 3.41
N LEU A 438 -26.82 -30.60 2.77
CA LEU A 438 -28.11 -30.81 3.41
C LEU A 438 -28.92 -31.86 2.64
N THR A 439 -29.78 -32.57 3.35
CA THR A 439 -30.73 -33.57 2.82
C THR A 439 -32.18 -33.10 2.97
N ASN A 440 -33.14 -33.77 2.32
CA ASN A 440 -34.57 -33.46 2.50
C ASN A 440 -34.97 -33.50 3.98
N GLY A 441 -35.67 -32.46 4.44
CA GLY A 441 -36.10 -32.28 5.81
C GLY A 441 -35.01 -31.76 6.76
N GLU A 442 -33.75 -31.65 6.31
CA GLU A 442 -32.66 -31.17 7.15
C GLU A 442 -32.73 -29.65 7.32
N THR A 443 -32.45 -29.19 8.54
CA THR A 443 -32.45 -27.78 8.91
C THR A 443 -31.03 -27.36 9.28
N TRP A 444 -30.53 -26.30 8.65
CA TRP A 444 -29.30 -25.64 9.05
C TRP A 444 -29.63 -24.49 9.99
N ASP A 445 -29.20 -24.59 11.25
CA ASP A 445 -29.17 -23.46 12.19
C ASP A 445 -28.11 -22.44 11.76
N LEU A 446 -28.54 -21.19 11.58
CA LEU A 446 -27.72 -20.07 11.13
C LEU A 446 -27.39 -19.10 12.29
N GLY A 447 -27.89 -19.37 13.50
CA GLY A 447 -27.77 -18.51 14.67
C GLY A 447 -28.85 -17.41 14.72
N GLU A 448 -29.01 -16.79 15.90
CA GLU A 448 -30.06 -15.79 16.18
C GLU A 448 -31.48 -16.25 15.81
N ASP A 449 -31.74 -17.55 16.03
CA ASP A 449 -33.00 -18.25 15.72
C ASP A 449 -33.35 -18.32 14.22
N TYR A 450 -32.39 -18.02 13.33
CA TYR A 450 -32.54 -18.21 11.90
C TYR A 450 -32.18 -19.62 11.47
N SER A 451 -32.92 -20.12 10.48
CA SER A 451 -32.67 -21.45 9.94
C SER A 451 -32.96 -21.52 8.45
N LEU A 452 -32.18 -22.33 7.74
CA LEU A 452 -32.44 -22.72 6.35
C LEU A 452 -32.84 -24.20 6.32
N THR A 453 -34.08 -24.48 5.95
CA THR A 453 -34.60 -25.85 5.83
C THR A 453 -34.66 -26.25 4.37
N VAL A 454 -34.23 -27.47 4.06
CA VAL A 454 -34.45 -28.08 2.74
C VAL A 454 -35.78 -28.82 2.78
N ASN A 455 -36.83 -28.23 2.22
CA ASN A 455 -38.14 -28.85 2.23
C ASN A 455 -38.20 -30.02 1.23
N GLU A 456 -37.71 -29.81 0.00
CA GLU A 456 -37.68 -30.83 -1.04
C GLU A 456 -36.51 -30.61 -2.01
N ILE A 457 -36.03 -31.69 -2.63
CA ILE A 457 -35.02 -31.67 -3.69
C ILE A 457 -35.56 -32.44 -4.89
N ASP A 458 -35.61 -31.76 -6.03
CA ASP A 458 -35.86 -32.38 -7.34
C ASP A 458 -34.56 -32.44 -8.15
N ALA A 459 -33.87 -33.58 -8.00
CA ALA A 459 -32.64 -33.85 -8.73
C ALA A 459 -32.87 -34.48 -10.12
N LYS A 460 -34.14 -34.68 -10.53
CA LYS A 460 -34.50 -35.32 -11.81
C LYS A 460 -34.77 -34.29 -12.91
N VAL A 461 -35.19 -33.08 -12.55
CA VAL A 461 -35.37 -31.97 -13.49
C VAL A 461 -34.04 -31.38 -13.96
N THR A 462 -34.04 -30.78 -15.16
CA THR A 462 -32.89 -30.07 -15.73
C THR A 462 -33.30 -28.62 -16.08
N PRO A 463 -32.67 -27.60 -15.48
CA PRO A 463 -31.64 -27.69 -14.44
C PRO A 463 -32.20 -28.23 -13.12
N ARG A 464 -31.35 -28.86 -12.29
CA ARG A 464 -31.75 -29.46 -11.00
C ARG A 464 -32.19 -28.38 -10.02
N GLN A 465 -33.17 -28.71 -9.18
CA GLN A 465 -33.84 -27.74 -8.30
C GLN A 465 -33.98 -28.24 -6.86
N ALA A 466 -34.07 -27.30 -5.93
CA ALA A 466 -34.39 -27.56 -4.54
C ALA A 466 -35.33 -26.48 -4.00
N HIS A 467 -36.23 -26.86 -3.10
CA HIS A 467 -37.12 -25.97 -2.39
C HIS A 467 -36.52 -25.69 -1.01
N LEU A 468 -36.09 -24.45 -0.80
CA LEU A 468 -35.52 -23.95 0.44
C LEU A 468 -36.52 -23.07 1.18
N VAL A 469 -36.53 -23.21 2.52
CA VAL A 469 -37.37 -22.40 3.41
C VAL A 469 -36.46 -21.68 4.41
N PHE A 470 -36.41 -20.36 4.32
CA PHE A 470 -35.69 -19.50 5.26
C PHE A 470 -36.66 -19.01 6.35
N SER A 471 -36.31 -19.24 7.61
CA SER A 471 -37.20 -18.99 8.76
C SER A 471 -36.47 -18.29 9.90
N ARG A 472 -37.22 -17.60 10.76
CA ARG A 472 -36.75 -17.07 12.06
C ARG A 472 -37.76 -17.44 13.15
N ASN A 473 -37.30 -17.97 14.27
CA ASN A 473 -38.19 -18.42 15.36
C ASN A 473 -39.28 -19.40 14.88
N GLY A 474 -38.94 -20.28 13.94
CA GLY A 474 -39.89 -21.21 13.31
C GLY A 474 -40.91 -20.57 12.35
N ASN A 475 -40.94 -19.24 12.23
CA ASN A 475 -41.81 -18.55 11.28
C ASN A 475 -41.12 -18.41 9.92
N LYS A 476 -41.82 -18.82 8.86
CA LYS A 476 -41.34 -18.74 7.48
C LYS A 476 -41.22 -17.29 7.03
N LEU A 477 -40.00 -16.89 6.68
CA LEU A 477 -39.69 -15.57 6.11
C LEU A 477 -39.72 -15.60 4.58
N GLU A 478 -39.16 -16.66 3.98
CA GLU A 478 -39.20 -16.88 2.54
C GLU A 478 -39.24 -18.38 2.21
N ASP A 479 -39.86 -18.68 1.08
CA ASP A 479 -40.04 -20.00 0.49
C ASP A 479 -39.63 -19.87 -0.98
N LYS A 480 -38.58 -20.60 -1.40
CA LYS A 480 -37.97 -20.38 -2.71
C LYS A 480 -37.50 -21.68 -3.36
N ILE A 481 -37.88 -21.86 -4.62
CA ILE A 481 -37.26 -22.85 -5.49
C ILE A 481 -35.96 -22.26 -6.03
N VAL A 482 -34.84 -22.90 -5.71
CA VAL A 482 -33.51 -22.53 -6.17
C VAL A 482 -33.00 -23.56 -7.17
N THR A 483 -32.14 -23.11 -8.07
CA THR A 483 -31.60 -23.94 -9.15
C THR A 483 -30.08 -24.12 -8.96
N GLU A 484 -29.56 -25.28 -9.32
CA GLU A 484 -28.12 -25.54 -9.33
C GLU A 484 -27.35 -24.45 -10.12
N GLY A 485 -26.25 -23.96 -9.57
CA GLY A 485 -25.42 -22.91 -10.18
C GLY A 485 -25.94 -21.48 -10.02
N THR A 486 -26.98 -21.26 -9.21
CA THR A 486 -27.55 -19.93 -8.94
C THR A 486 -27.23 -19.41 -7.53
N VAL A 487 -27.32 -18.08 -7.37
CA VAL A 487 -27.19 -17.42 -6.07
C VAL A 487 -28.58 -17.21 -5.49
N TYR A 488 -28.80 -17.74 -4.31
CA TYR A 488 -29.97 -17.41 -3.51
C TYR A 488 -29.64 -16.23 -2.59
N THR A 489 -30.38 -15.13 -2.76
CA THR A 489 -30.35 -13.99 -1.84
C THR A 489 -31.73 -13.82 -1.19
N TYR A 490 -31.77 -13.62 0.12
CA TYR A 490 -32.91 -13.09 0.86
C TYR A 490 -32.65 -11.60 1.15
N VAL A 491 -33.58 -10.76 0.69
CA VAL A 491 -33.51 -9.31 0.82
C VAL A 491 -34.58 -8.84 1.80
N GLN A 492 -34.14 -8.13 2.84
CA GLN A 492 -35.04 -7.49 3.78
C GLN A 492 -35.49 -6.14 3.20
N LYS A 493 -36.81 -5.97 3.02
CA LYS A 493 -37.39 -4.73 2.45
C LYS A 493 -37.10 -3.48 3.27
N ASN A 494 -37.00 -3.62 4.59
CA ASN A 494 -36.58 -2.55 5.48
C ASN A 494 -35.80 -3.15 6.65
N LEU A 495 -34.55 -2.70 6.82
CA LEU A 495 -33.71 -3.04 7.96
C LEU A 495 -33.09 -1.76 8.51
N ALA A 496 -33.44 -1.41 9.75
CA ALA A 496 -33.01 -0.16 10.40
C ALA A 496 -33.20 1.10 9.53
N GLY A 497 -34.30 1.16 8.78
CA GLY A 497 -34.63 2.29 7.90
C GLY A 497 -33.92 2.27 6.53
N GLU A 498 -33.12 1.25 6.22
CA GLU A 498 -32.55 1.04 4.90
C GLU A 498 -33.40 0.06 4.10
N THR A 499 -33.65 0.37 2.82
CA THR A 499 -34.47 -0.48 1.95
C THR A 499 -33.64 -1.53 1.23
N ASP A 500 -34.26 -2.66 0.92
CA ASP A 500 -33.72 -3.67 0.02
C ASP A 500 -32.33 -4.20 0.43
N VAL A 501 -32.15 -4.48 1.72
CA VAL A 501 -30.87 -4.91 2.28
C VAL A 501 -30.67 -6.42 2.10
N PRO A 502 -29.59 -6.89 1.44
CA PRO A 502 -29.23 -8.30 1.42
C PRO A 502 -28.91 -8.77 2.83
N VAL A 503 -29.62 -9.79 3.33
CA VAL A 503 -29.41 -10.30 4.69
C VAL A 503 -28.80 -11.70 4.66
N PHE A 504 -29.22 -12.55 3.74
CA PHE A 504 -28.70 -13.90 3.56
C PHE A 504 -28.36 -14.15 2.10
N VAL A 505 -27.17 -14.69 1.83
CA VAL A 505 -26.68 -15.03 0.51
C VAL A 505 -26.11 -16.43 0.56
N THR A 506 -26.43 -17.29 -0.40
CA THR A 506 -25.78 -18.59 -0.54
C THR A 506 -25.75 -19.04 -2.00
N PHE A 507 -24.71 -19.77 -2.39
CA PHE A 507 -24.56 -20.33 -3.73
C PHE A 507 -24.92 -21.81 -3.73
N VAL A 508 -25.82 -22.21 -4.63
CA VAL A 508 -26.17 -23.62 -4.85
C VAL A 508 -25.09 -24.28 -5.72
N ASP A 509 -24.09 -24.90 -5.09
CA ASP A 509 -22.92 -25.49 -5.77
C ASP A 509 -23.33 -26.73 -6.58
N SER A 510 -24.06 -27.64 -5.96
CA SER A 510 -24.47 -28.91 -6.58
C SER A 510 -25.77 -29.45 -5.96
N ILE A 511 -26.63 -30.04 -6.77
CA ILE A 511 -27.78 -30.86 -6.36
C ILE A 511 -27.60 -32.25 -6.95
N PHE A 512 -27.77 -33.31 -6.17
CA PHE A 512 -27.59 -34.67 -6.67
C PHE A 512 -28.61 -35.66 -6.13
N SER A 513 -29.04 -36.57 -7.01
CA SER A 513 -29.82 -37.75 -6.64
C SER A 513 -28.86 -38.79 -6.07
N GLY A 514 -28.55 -38.72 -4.78
CA GLY A 514 -27.76 -39.76 -4.13
C GLY A 514 -28.49 -41.12 -4.16
N ASN A 515 -27.75 -42.21 -3.94
CA ASN A 515 -28.31 -43.57 -4.00
C ASN A 515 -29.42 -43.83 -2.95
N THR A 516 -29.36 -43.13 -1.82
CA THR A 516 -30.29 -43.30 -0.68
C THR A 516 -31.17 -42.06 -0.46
N SER A 517 -30.62 -40.87 -0.67
CA SER A 517 -31.34 -39.61 -0.55
C SER A 517 -30.74 -38.56 -1.48
N ALA A 518 -31.60 -37.68 -2.00
CA ALA A 518 -31.16 -36.49 -2.72
C ALA A 518 -30.48 -35.52 -1.73
N LYS A 519 -29.44 -34.82 -2.19
CA LYS A 519 -28.71 -33.83 -1.39
C LYS A 519 -28.46 -32.55 -2.17
N ILE A 520 -28.36 -31.46 -1.43
CA ILE A 520 -27.94 -30.15 -1.92
C ILE A 520 -26.65 -29.74 -1.21
N GLN A 521 -25.72 -29.17 -1.97
CA GLN A 521 -24.52 -28.53 -1.46
C GLN A 521 -24.58 -27.04 -1.70
N VAL A 522 -24.38 -26.27 -0.63
CA VAL A 522 -24.28 -24.81 -0.67
C VAL A 522 -22.90 -24.34 -0.22
N ARG A 523 -22.43 -23.24 -0.81
CA ARG A 523 -21.13 -22.60 -0.56
C ARG A 523 -21.27 -21.09 -0.50
N TYR A 524 -20.22 -20.43 -0.03
CA TYR A 524 -20.12 -18.97 -0.03
C TYR A 524 -21.27 -18.30 0.73
N THR A 525 -21.79 -18.98 1.75
CA THR A 525 -22.88 -18.46 2.57
C THR A 525 -22.40 -17.24 3.34
N TRP A 526 -23.11 -16.13 3.17
CA TRP A 526 -22.88 -14.88 3.86
C TRP A 526 -24.18 -14.46 4.53
N PHE A 527 -24.15 -14.17 5.83
CA PHE A 527 -25.35 -13.87 6.61
C PHE A 527 -25.06 -12.80 7.65
N ILE A 528 -25.90 -11.77 7.70
CA ILE A 528 -25.83 -10.70 8.71
C ILE A 528 -26.99 -10.75 9.70
N SER A 529 -26.74 -10.27 10.90
CA SER A 529 -27.78 -10.08 11.91
C SER A 529 -28.79 -9.03 11.43
N GLN A 530 -30.07 -9.28 11.69
CA GLN A 530 -31.10 -8.25 11.52
C GLN A 530 -31.24 -7.33 12.75
N ASN A 531 -30.46 -7.54 13.80
CA ASN A 531 -30.39 -6.63 14.95
C ASN A 531 -29.36 -5.53 14.63
N ALA A 532 -29.72 -4.66 13.69
CA ALA A 532 -28.85 -3.58 13.25
C ALA A 532 -28.94 -2.36 14.17
N THR A 533 -27.81 -1.69 14.37
CA THR A 533 -27.67 -0.50 15.22
C THR A 533 -27.43 0.72 14.34
N GLU A 534 -28.23 1.77 14.52
CA GLU A 534 -27.96 3.09 13.94
C GLU A 534 -27.18 3.94 14.94
N ILE A 535 -26.03 4.45 14.52
CA ILE A 535 -25.14 5.31 15.30
C ILE A 535 -25.43 6.77 14.94
N LYS A 536 -25.63 7.60 15.95
CA LYS A 536 -26.01 9.01 15.83
C LYS A 536 -24.98 9.89 16.53
N VAL A 537 -24.88 11.13 16.06
CA VAL A 537 -24.10 12.16 16.74
C VAL A 537 -24.66 12.33 18.14
N GLY A 538 -23.78 12.26 19.14
CA GLY A 538 -24.13 12.33 20.55
C GLY A 538 -24.26 10.99 21.25
N ASP A 539 -24.31 9.86 20.54
CA ASP A 539 -24.26 8.53 21.18
C ASP A 539 -22.93 8.34 21.94
N GLU A 540 -22.97 7.59 23.04
CA GLU A 540 -21.84 7.39 23.94
C GLU A 540 -21.46 5.91 24.00
N PHE A 541 -20.16 5.63 23.92
CA PHE A 541 -19.56 4.30 23.95
C PHE A 541 -18.37 4.32 24.92
N GLY A 542 -18.63 4.01 26.19
CA GLY A 542 -17.67 4.24 27.27
C GLY A 542 -17.44 5.74 27.45
N GLU A 543 -16.18 6.16 27.49
CA GLU A 543 -15.75 7.55 27.60
C GLU A 543 -15.88 8.31 26.27
N LEU A 544 -16.09 7.61 25.15
CA LEU A 544 -16.12 8.18 23.81
C LEU A 544 -17.53 8.58 23.37
N LYS A 545 -17.67 9.82 22.89
CA LYS A 545 -18.92 10.35 22.34
C LYS A 545 -18.81 10.56 20.83
N VAL A 546 -19.82 10.15 20.09
CA VAL A 546 -19.89 10.32 18.63
C VAL A 546 -19.97 11.80 18.28
N LYS A 547 -18.95 12.29 17.57
CA LYS A 547 -18.89 13.68 17.06
C LYS A 547 -19.28 13.76 15.59
N VAL A 548 -18.99 12.72 14.81
CA VAL A 548 -19.40 12.60 13.41
C VAL A 548 -19.98 11.21 13.16
N ALA A 549 -21.17 11.17 12.58
CA ALA A 549 -21.77 9.96 12.04
C ALA A 549 -22.30 10.27 10.63
N ASN A 550 -21.65 9.73 9.61
CA ASN A 550 -22.10 9.89 8.23
C ASN A 550 -22.01 8.55 7.47
N LYS A 551 -22.34 8.58 6.17
CA LYS A 551 -22.33 7.37 5.36
C LYS A 551 -20.94 6.74 5.23
N ASP A 552 -19.86 7.52 5.25
CA ASP A 552 -18.50 7.08 4.90
C ASP A 552 -17.68 6.68 6.13
N TYR A 553 -17.82 7.41 7.24
CA TYR A 553 -17.03 7.19 8.46
C TYR A 553 -17.73 7.65 9.74
N LEU A 554 -17.18 7.19 10.86
CA LEU A 554 -17.54 7.56 12.23
C LEU A 554 -16.32 8.19 12.92
N ARG A 555 -16.55 9.24 13.70
CA ARG A 555 -15.53 9.85 14.57
C ARG A 555 -16.11 10.05 15.95
N LEU A 556 -15.45 9.48 16.94
CA LEU A 556 -15.77 9.62 18.35
C LEU A 556 -14.64 10.35 19.05
N SER A 557 -14.95 11.09 20.11
CA SER A 557 -13.94 11.61 21.02
C SER A 557 -14.42 11.65 22.45
N ASN A 558 -13.49 11.62 23.41
CA ASN A 558 -13.84 11.74 24.81
C ASN A 558 -14.54 13.08 25.10
N ASN A 559 -15.62 13.05 25.88
CA ASN A 559 -16.34 14.28 26.22
C ASN A 559 -15.75 14.99 27.44
N ASP A 560 -15.29 14.21 28.41
CA ASP A 560 -14.65 14.67 29.64
C ASP A 560 -13.18 14.22 29.67
N LYS A 561 -12.43 14.73 30.66
CA LYS A 561 -11.03 14.35 30.84
C LYS A 561 -10.91 12.87 31.28
N ILE A 562 -9.91 12.17 30.75
CA ILE A 562 -9.60 10.78 31.12
C ILE A 562 -8.28 10.78 31.90
N ASN A 563 -8.28 10.30 33.14
CA ASN A 563 -7.08 10.23 33.97
C ASN A 563 -6.37 8.88 33.79
N LEU A 564 -5.12 8.91 33.33
CA LEU A 564 -4.24 7.75 33.20
C LEU A 564 -3.58 7.41 34.55
N GLU A 565 -4.41 6.96 35.50
CA GLU A 565 -3.98 6.61 36.85
C GLU A 565 -2.94 5.48 36.85
N LYS A 566 -1.95 5.58 37.73
CA LYS A 566 -0.88 4.58 37.88
C LYS A 566 -1.48 3.22 38.29
N ASP A 567 -0.93 2.16 37.71
CA ASP A 567 -1.35 0.77 37.94
C ASP A 567 -2.85 0.52 37.71
N LYS A 568 -3.46 1.23 36.76
CA LYS A 568 -4.85 1.04 36.39
C LYS A 568 -5.01 0.58 34.95
N ASP A 569 -6.11 -0.13 34.75
CA ASP A 569 -6.73 -0.30 33.45
C ASP A 569 -7.80 0.77 33.33
N VAL A 570 -7.62 1.67 32.37
CA VAL A 570 -8.51 2.80 32.14
C VAL A 570 -9.43 2.45 30.98
N ASP A 571 -10.72 2.29 31.25
CA ASP A 571 -11.73 2.00 30.23
C ASP A 571 -11.87 3.18 29.26
N ILE A 572 -11.96 2.87 27.95
CA ILE A 572 -12.11 3.87 26.89
C ILE A 572 -13.45 3.72 26.19
N GLY A 573 -13.71 2.55 25.59
CA GLY A 573 -14.93 2.34 24.82
C GLY A 573 -14.88 1.06 24.00
N GLY A 574 -16.02 0.39 23.86
CA GLY A 574 -16.16 -0.81 23.03
C GLY A 574 -15.22 -1.96 23.37
N GLY A 575 -14.77 -2.07 24.63
CA GLY A 575 -13.83 -3.10 25.08
C GLY A 575 -12.35 -2.69 24.99
N ILE A 576 -12.04 -1.55 24.36
CA ILE A 576 -10.69 -0.96 24.38
C ILE A 576 -10.43 -0.31 25.75
N LYS A 577 -9.26 -0.59 26.31
CA LYS A 577 -8.74 0.00 27.56
C LYS A 577 -7.29 0.44 27.39
N PHE A 578 -6.80 1.32 28.27
CA PHE A 578 -5.36 1.58 28.44
C PHE A 578 -4.82 0.90 29.70
N ARG A 579 -3.75 0.11 29.58
CA ARG A 579 -2.96 -0.36 30.73
C ARG A 579 -1.91 0.70 31.06
N VAL A 580 -1.88 1.21 32.29
CA VAL A 580 -0.93 2.22 32.74
C VAL A 580 0.09 1.62 33.72
N GLU A 581 1.39 1.83 33.48
CA GLU A 581 2.47 1.34 34.33
C GLU A 581 2.48 2.06 35.70
N ASP A 582 2.80 1.31 36.76
CA ASP A 582 3.11 1.88 38.08
C ASP A 582 4.49 2.54 38.10
N ASN A 583 4.59 3.75 37.55
CA ASN A 583 5.83 4.51 37.52
C ASN A 583 5.60 5.95 37.95
N SER A 584 6.35 6.43 38.94
CA SER A 584 6.23 7.79 39.46
C SER A 584 7.08 8.83 38.72
N ASN A 585 8.05 8.40 37.92
CA ASN A 585 8.99 9.27 37.20
C ASN A 585 8.74 9.33 35.69
N ALA A 586 7.84 8.47 35.17
CA ALA A 586 7.42 8.47 33.79
C ALA A 586 5.93 8.09 33.66
N LEU A 587 5.30 8.51 32.57
CA LEU A 587 4.01 7.97 32.13
C LEU A 587 4.27 6.97 31.00
N ARG A 588 3.87 5.72 31.21
CA ARG A 588 3.88 4.68 30.17
C ARG A 588 2.55 3.96 30.18
N PHE A 589 1.96 3.80 29.00
CA PHE A 589 0.69 3.14 28.83
C PHE A 589 0.56 2.61 27.40
N TYR A 590 -0.34 1.65 27.20
CA TYR A 590 -0.66 1.08 25.89
C TYR A 590 -2.12 0.60 25.84
N PRO A 591 -2.77 0.61 24.67
CA PRO A 591 -4.13 0.10 24.54
C PRO A 591 -4.14 -1.42 24.47
N PHE A 592 -5.22 -2.02 24.94
CA PHE A 592 -5.52 -3.45 24.78
C PHE A 592 -7.04 -3.65 24.71
N VAL A 593 -7.47 -4.78 24.13
CA VAL A 593 -8.87 -5.22 24.18
C VAL A 593 -9.03 -6.33 25.21
N GLU A 594 -10.06 -6.23 26.05
CA GLU A 594 -10.43 -7.33 26.95
C GLU A 594 -11.52 -8.20 26.30
N HIS A 595 -11.17 -9.46 25.99
CA HIS A 595 -12.14 -10.44 25.48
C HIS A 595 -12.69 -11.30 26.62
N THR A 596 -14.02 -11.29 26.82
CA THR A 596 -14.68 -12.23 27.73
C THR A 596 -14.89 -13.56 27.03
N ILE A 597 -14.11 -14.60 27.36
CA ILE A 597 -14.35 -15.97 26.90
C ILE A 597 -15.50 -16.55 27.72
N LYS A 598 -16.70 -16.61 27.14
CA LYS A 598 -17.84 -17.30 27.76
C LYS A 598 -17.59 -18.81 27.65
N ALA A 599 -17.12 -19.44 28.73
CA ALA A 599 -17.02 -20.89 28.79
C ALA A 599 -18.41 -21.49 28.59
N LEU A 600 -18.61 -22.21 27.49
CA LEU A 600 -19.77 -23.07 27.33
C LEU A 600 -19.60 -24.22 28.32
N SER A 601 -20.28 -24.14 29.46
CA SER A 601 -20.41 -25.26 30.39
C SER A 601 -21.20 -26.37 29.67
N GLN A 602 -20.48 -27.34 29.13
CA GLN A 602 -21.06 -28.59 28.68
C GLN A 602 -21.59 -29.31 29.93
N GLU A 603 -22.90 -29.49 30.05
CA GLU A 603 -23.48 -30.41 31.03
C GLU A 603 -22.88 -31.81 30.77
N ILE A 604 -22.01 -32.26 31.67
CA ILE A 604 -21.61 -33.67 31.72
C ILE A 604 -22.77 -34.41 32.34
N VAL A 605 -23.50 -35.15 31.51
CA VAL A 605 -24.47 -36.15 31.96
C VAL A 605 -23.68 -37.26 32.67
N ASP A 606 -23.97 -37.45 33.96
CA ASP A 606 -23.39 -38.49 34.81
C ASP A 606 -23.58 -39.90 34.20
N ALA A 607 -22.51 -40.45 33.63
CA ALA A 607 -22.42 -41.88 33.32
C ALA A 607 -21.84 -42.62 34.54
N LYS A 608 -22.74 -43.30 35.23
CA LYS A 608 -22.53 -44.17 36.39
C LYS A 608 -21.39 -45.18 36.17
N SER A 609 -20.51 -45.24 37.16
CA SER A 609 -19.51 -46.26 37.52
C SER A 609 -19.53 -47.58 36.71
N ALA A 610 -18.43 -47.87 36.02
CA ALA A 610 -17.95 -49.23 35.78
C ALA A 610 -16.42 -49.26 35.91
N THR A 611 -15.93 -49.96 36.93
CA THR A 611 -14.53 -50.15 37.28
C THR A 611 -13.79 -50.95 36.20
N PRO A 612 -12.60 -50.53 35.73
CA PRO A 612 -11.84 -51.33 34.76
C PRO A 612 -11.08 -52.47 35.46
N THR A 613 -11.30 -53.71 34.99
CA THR A 613 -10.48 -54.87 35.35
C THR A 613 -9.24 -54.88 34.47
N ILE A 614 -8.05 -54.79 35.08
CA ILE A 614 -6.76 -54.90 34.40
C ILE A 614 -6.47 -56.38 34.15
N THR A 615 -6.30 -56.77 32.89
CA THR A 615 -5.66 -58.05 32.52
C THR A 615 -4.41 -57.74 31.70
N THR A 616 -3.25 -58.11 32.26
CA THR A 616 -1.91 -57.96 31.69
C THR A 616 -1.65 -59.02 30.62
N ILE A 617 -1.06 -58.64 29.48
CA ILE A 617 -0.47 -59.56 28.50
C ILE A 617 1.05 -59.32 28.46
N PRO A 618 1.90 -60.35 28.62
CA PRO A 618 3.35 -60.22 28.55
C PRO A 618 3.88 -60.31 27.11
N ALA A 619 5.03 -59.67 26.89
CA ALA A 619 5.76 -59.58 25.62
C ALA A 619 6.48 -60.89 25.25
N ASN A 620 6.48 -61.26 23.96
CA ASN A 620 7.61 -61.93 23.33
C ASN A 620 7.59 -61.85 21.78
N THR A 621 8.63 -61.21 21.24
CA THR A 621 9.49 -61.57 20.09
C THR A 621 8.96 -62.44 18.93
N ASN A 622 8.95 -61.88 17.71
CA ASN A 622 9.97 -62.08 16.64
C ASN A 622 9.40 -61.80 15.24
N THR A 623 10.19 -61.05 14.44
CA THR A 623 10.03 -60.76 13.02
C THR A 623 10.39 -61.95 12.13
N SER A 624 9.60 -62.24 11.07
CA SER A 624 10.02 -62.47 9.67
C SER A 624 8.82 -62.84 8.77
N ASP A 625 8.88 -62.45 7.49
CA ASP A 625 8.06 -62.84 6.32
C ASP A 625 6.84 -61.98 5.86
N ILE A 626 7.18 -60.78 5.36
CA ILE A 626 6.88 -60.09 4.08
C ILE A 626 5.57 -60.43 3.29
N THR A 627 4.71 -59.43 2.99
CA THR A 627 4.47 -58.84 1.62
C THR A 627 3.29 -57.84 1.49
N SER A 628 3.54 -56.75 0.73
CA SER A 628 2.63 -55.82 -0.02
C SER A 628 2.06 -54.50 0.60
N ILE A 629 2.83 -53.41 0.44
CA ILE A 629 2.59 -52.04 -0.16
C ILE A 629 1.12 -51.65 -0.55
N PRO A 630 0.63 -50.35 -0.52
CA PRO A 630 1.35 -49.05 -0.56
C PRO A 630 0.95 -47.93 0.44
N ALA A 631 1.84 -46.93 0.45
CA ALA A 631 1.77 -45.62 1.09
C ALA A 631 0.70 -44.66 0.56
N ILE A 632 0.17 -43.79 1.44
CA ILE A 632 -0.34 -42.46 1.09
C ILE A 632 0.26 -41.43 2.07
N LEU A 633 0.71 -40.32 1.46
CA LEU A 633 1.49 -39.23 1.98
C LEU A 633 0.86 -38.50 3.18
N GLN A 634 1.72 -38.17 4.16
CA GLN A 634 1.58 -37.02 5.06
C GLN A 634 2.26 -35.79 4.42
N THR A 635 1.57 -34.65 4.44
CA THR A 635 2.12 -33.29 4.28
C THR A 635 1.38 -32.40 5.28
N SER A 636 2.02 -32.00 6.39
CA SER A 636 2.53 -30.64 6.69
C SER A 636 1.47 -29.53 6.54
N GLY A 637 1.08 -28.77 7.56
CA GLY A 637 1.93 -27.95 8.44
C GLY A 637 1.12 -27.15 9.48
N PRO A 638 1.74 -26.18 10.20
CA PRO A 638 1.63 -26.06 11.65
C PRO A 638 0.77 -24.89 12.17
N LYS A 639 0.27 -25.04 13.41
CA LYS A 639 -0.35 -24.01 14.26
C LYS A 639 0.61 -23.67 15.40
N PRO A 640 1.02 -22.41 15.62
CA PRO A 640 1.66 -22.02 16.87
C PRO A 640 0.61 -21.51 17.86
N SER A 641 0.53 -22.15 19.03
CA SER A 641 0.00 -21.56 20.27
C SER A 641 1.18 -21.24 21.18
N LEU A 642 1.26 -20.02 21.71
CA LEU A 642 2.25 -19.63 22.71
C LEU A 642 1.54 -19.43 24.05
N THR A 643 1.76 -20.38 24.96
CA THR A 643 1.55 -20.27 26.40
C THR A 643 2.93 -20.11 27.04
N SER A 644 3.18 -18.99 27.72
CA SER A 644 4.39 -18.79 28.52
C SER A 644 4.03 -18.79 30.00
N ALA A 645 4.45 -19.82 30.71
CA ALA A 645 4.51 -19.82 32.17
C ALA A 645 5.94 -19.40 32.58
N ILE A 646 6.05 -18.32 33.37
CA ILE A 646 7.29 -17.90 34.00
C ILE A 646 7.27 -18.41 35.45
N THR A 647 8.20 -19.30 35.79
CA THR A 647 8.53 -19.63 37.17
C THR A 647 9.79 -18.88 37.57
N VAL A 648 9.67 -18.06 38.63
CA VAL A 648 10.77 -17.38 39.30
C VAL A 648 11.50 -18.36 40.22
N ALA A 649 12.83 -18.40 40.17
CA ALA A 649 13.66 -18.91 41.25
C ALA A 649 14.83 -17.94 41.50
N LEU A 650 14.80 -17.31 42.67
CA LEU A 650 15.91 -16.56 43.28
C LEU A 650 16.97 -17.53 43.78
N THR A 651 18.25 -17.20 43.59
CA THR A 651 19.28 -17.47 44.62
C THR A 651 20.49 -16.57 44.45
N ASP A 652 20.83 -15.89 45.55
CA ASP A 652 22.05 -15.15 45.84
C ASP A 652 23.31 -16.04 45.81
N ALA A 653 24.44 -15.49 45.34
CA ALA A 653 25.74 -15.63 46.02
C ALA A 653 26.77 -14.61 45.51
N ARG A 654 27.32 -13.90 46.50
CA ARG A 654 28.33 -12.84 46.54
C ARG A 654 29.75 -13.40 46.29
N THR A 655 30.66 -12.65 45.65
CA THR A 655 32.00 -12.21 46.18
C THR A 655 32.96 -11.57 45.14
N SER A 656 33.46 -10.37 45.50
CA SER A 656 34.82 -9.77 45.36
C SER A 656 35.58 -9.59 44.02
N GLU A 657 35.89 -8.31 43.74
CA GLU A 657 37.02 -7.72 42.96
C GLU A 657 38.43 -8.13 43.49
N PRO A 658 39.63 -7.81 42.87
CA PRO A 658 39.95 -6.65 42.01
C PRO A 658 41.00 -6.77 40.85
N SER A 659 41.09 -5.68 40.06
CA SER A 659 42.25 -5.03 39.38
C SER A 659 43.20 -5.78 38.42
N GLY A 660 43.50 -5.15 37.26
CA GLY A 660 44.73 -5.40 36.49
C GLY A 660 44.72 -4.93 35.03
N THR A 661 45.65 -4.03 34.68
CA THR A 661 45.81 -3.36 33.37
C THR A 661 46.73 -4.13 32.40
N SER A 662 46.50 -3.92 31.09
CA SER A 662 47.45 -3.92 29.94
C SER A 662 47.44 -5.06 28.89
N ALA A 663 47.11 -4.63 27.67
CA ALA A 663 47.68 -4.92 26.34
C ALA A 663 47.60 -6.31 25.64
N SER A 664 47.10 -6.23 24.41
CA SER A 664 47.54 -6.94 23.17
C SER A 664 46.89 -8.27 22.76
N THR A 665 46.19 -8.19 21.62
CA THR A 665 46.06 -9.16 20.50
C THR A 665 45.37 -10.51 20.72
N THR A 666 44.15 -10.67 20.17
CA THR A 666 43.82 -11.47 18.94
C THR A 666 42.35 -11.91 18.92
N ALA A 667 41.78 -11.94 17.70
CA ALA A 667 40.62 -12.73 17.26
C ALA A 667 39.25 -12.52 17.95
N VAL A 668 38.34 -11.83 17.26
CA VAL A 668 36.89 -11.85 17.55
C VAL A 668 36.22 -12.96 16.74
N PRO A 669 35.47 -13.90 17.35
CA PRO A 669 34.63 -14.84 16.62
C PRO A 669 33.36 -14.15 16.10
N GLN A 670 33.04 -14.43 14.83
CA GLN A 670 31.80 -14.04 14.18
C GLN A 670 30.60 -14.74 14.80
N ASN A 671 29.69 -13.96 15.40
CA ASN A 671 28.31 -14.36 15.64
C ASN A 671 27.38 -13.51 14.77
N TRP A 672 26.61 -14.23 13.98
CA TRP A 672 25.70 -13.84 12.92
C TRP A 672 24.34 -13.53 13.54
N TYR A 673 23.92 -12.27 13.50
CA TYR A 673 22.53 -11.90 13.75
C TYR A 673 21.79 -11.84 12.40
N LEU A 674 20.88 -12.79 12.21
CA LEU A 674 19.90 -12.80 11.12
C LEU A 674 18.91 -11.65 11.33
N VAL A 675 19.03 -10.60 10.53
CA VAL A 675 17.97 -9.63 10.30
C VAL A 675 17.10 -10.16 9.17
N LEU A 676 15.89 -10.61 9.49
CA LEU A 676 14.86 -10.93 8.49
C LEU A 676 14.30 -9.62 7.93
N GLY A 677 14.91 -9.13 6.85
CA GLY A 677 14.32 -8.12 5.98
C GLY A 677 13.29 -8.79 5.06
N ALA A 678 12.03 -8.42 5.19
CA ALA A 678 10.98 -8.82 4.26
C ALA A 678 11.17 -8.08 2.93
N THR A 679 11.52 -8.83 1.89
CA THR A 679 11.49 -8.40 0.50
C THR A 679 10.08 -8.67 -0.07
N LEU A 680 9.37 -7.63 -0.54
CA LEU A 680 8.23 -7.82 -1.44
C LEU A 680 8.69 -7.62 -2.88
N GLY A 681 8.55 -8.69 -3.67
CA GLY A 681 8.90 -8.76 -5.07
C GLY A 681 7.78 -8.30 -6.01
N LEU A 682 8.22 -7.79 -7.16
CA LEU A 682 7.45 -7.60 -8.38
C LEU A 682 6.76 -8.90 -8.84
N ILE A 683 5.47 -8.82 -9.16
CA ILE A 683 4.73 -9.88 -9.85
C ILE A 683 4.96 -9.72 -11.36
N THR A 684 5.61 -10.71 -11.96
CA THR A 684 5.62 -10.91 -13.43
C THR A 684 4.65 -12.05 -13.77
N THR A 685 3.67 -11.75 -14.61
CA THR A 685 2.72 -12.71 -15.18
C THR A 685 3.41 -13.53 -16.27
N GLY A 686 3.51 -14.84 -16.06
CA GLY A 686 3.98 -15.79 -17.07
C GLY A 686 3.01 -16.97 -17.20
N TYR A 687 2.20 -16.96 -18.26
CA TYR A 687 1.34 -18.06 -18.68
C TYR A 687 2.03 -18.80 -19.83
N LEU A 688 2.26 -20.12 -19.71
CA LEU A 688 2.00 -21.16 -20.74
C LEU A 688 2.68 -22.52 -20.47
N LEU A 689 1.84 -23.49 -20.09
CA LEU A 689 1.69 -24.85 -20.63
C LEU A 689 2.90 -25.64 -21.18
N SER A 690 3.25 -26.71 -20.44
CA SER A 690 3.37 -28.11 -20.86
C SER A 690 4.09 -28.46 -22.18
N ARG A 691 5.15 -29.27 -22.08
CA ARG A 691 5.22 -30.60 -22.73
C ARG A 691 6.35 -31.49 -22.19
N LYS A 692 5.96 -32.76 -21.96
CA LYS A 692 6.74 -33.97 -21.66
C LYS A 692 8.11 -34.06 -22.36
N LYS A 693 9.13 -34.51 -21.62
CA LYS A 693 9.61 -35.90 -21.68
C LYS A 693 10.38 -36.27 -20.41
#